data_AF-A0A1D6KLN1-F1
#
_entry.id   AF-A0A1D6KLN1-F1
#
_cell.length_a   1.000
_cell.length_b   1.000
_cell.length_c   1.000
_cell.angle_alpha   90.00
_cell.angle_beta   90.00
_cell.angle_gamma   90.00
#
_symmetry.space_group_name_H-M   'P 1'
#
loop_
_entity.id
_entity.type
_entity.pdbx_description
1 polymer ?
#
loop_
_entity_poly.entity_id
_entity_poly.type
_entity_poly.pdbx_seq_one_letter_code
_entity_poly.pdbx_strand_id
1 'polypeptide(L)'
;MERKQKKVQKEEAEKHLRLQQDLKLLKTEHYLWQLYTIEKDIEKIEAELVEDRESLQQVQEENRSSDYELTAKKKEQSAFLKKITLSEKSITKKKLELDKKQPELLKLKEQISRLKSKIKSCKKEIDKKKDDHKKHLGELRRLQSDLVEVTEAIEELNEQGQDTSGKLLLADDQLQEYHRIKEDAGMKTAKLRDEKEVIEKKLNADAEAKKNLVENMQQLESRKDEISSQERELQTKLSKILHSIPKLENELTHLHEEHNKIAKERQSSGSEYQMLKQRLDEIETQLRELKADKHESERDARLKETVGRLKRLFPGVHGRMLELCRPSQKKYNLAVTVAMGKFMDAVVVEDENTGKECIKYLKEQRHPPQTFIPLQSVRVKPIIEKLRTLGGSAQLVFDVIHFDRVLEKAVLYAVGNTLVCDKLDEAKALSWSGERYKVVTVDGILLTKSGTMTGGTSGGMEARSNKWDDSTIESLKKKKNLLENKMSELGSPRELQRKELAISEKITGLEKKLHYSNVEQNNLRGKLAKLASERSNIETEINRLKPGEEELETRIGKREAEARKLEKKINDIVDKVYRDFSISVGVKNIREYEEKQLKDAQALQERKLSLSNQMSKLKYQLEYEQKRDMHAPIVKLTETHESLEKELKGLQERESGAKAEAEQILAQMEELKTEADGAHLKHLIYFLDDNSL
;
A
#
# COMPACT_ATOMS: atom_id res chain seq x y z
N MET A 1 -9.63 -130.21 25.21
CA MET A 1 -9.31 -128.81 25.55
C MET A 1 -8.97 -127.99 24.30
N GLU A 2 -8.07 -128.46 23.42
CA GLU A 2 -7.64 -127.72 22.21
C GLU A 2 -8.73 -127.33 21.21
N ARG A 3 -9.75 -128.19 20.98
CA ARG A 3 -10.86 -127.86 20.06
C ARG A 3 -11.70 -126.65 20.52
N LYS A 4 -11.82 -126.43 21.84
CA LYS A 4 -12.53 -125.25 22.37
C LYS A 4 -11.71 -123.97 22.19
N GLN A 5 -10.39 -124.03 22.41
CA GLN A 5 -9.49 -122.90 22.17
C GLN A 5 -9.44 -122.49 20.70
N LYS A 6 -9.35 -123.43 19.75
CA LYS A 6 -9.37 -123.11 18.32
C LYS A 6 -10.68 -122.48 17.86
N LYS A 7 -11.81 -122.83 18.48
CA LYS A 7 -13.11 -122.23 18.19
C LYS A 7 -13.19 -120.78 18.69
N VAL A 8 -12.71 -120.52 19.91
CA VAL A 8 -12.62 -119.15 20.47
C VAL A 8 -11.68 -118.27 19.63
N GLN A 9 -10.51 -118.79 19.23
CA GLN A 9 -9.58 -118.05 18.36
C GLN A 9 -10.17 -117.74 16.98
N LYS A 10 -10.97 -118.66 16.41
CA LYS A 10 -11.70 -118.41 15.16
C LYS A 10 -12.77 -117.32 15.34
N GLU A 11 -13.55 -117.39 16.41
CA GLU A 11 -14.57 -116.37 16.73
C GLU A 11 -13.95 -114.99 17.00
N GLU A 12 -12.80 -114.93 17.68
CA GLU A 12 -12.03 -113.68 17.88
C GLU A 12 -11.47 -113.12 16.57
N ALA A 13 -10.93 -113.97 15.69
CA ALA A 13 -10.44 -113.54 14.38
C ALA A 13 -11.57 -113.03 13.48
N GLU A 14 -12.73 -113.72 13.46
CA GLU A 14 -13.92 -113.27 12.74
C GLU A 14 -14.47 -111.95 13.30
N LYS A 15 -14.48 -111.79 14.63
CA LYS A 15 -14.87 -110.54 15.29
C LYS A 15 -13.90 -109.39 14.98
N HIS A 16 -12.60 -109.65 14.97
CA HIS A 16 -11.58 -108.67 14.59
C HIS A 16 -11.72 -108.25 13.12
N LEU A 17 -12.01 -109.20 12.22
CA LEU A 17 -12.23 -108.92 10.81
C LEU A 17 -13.48 -108.04 10.58
N ARG A 18 -14.56 -108.31 11.32
CA ARG A 18 -15.77 -107.46 11.34
C ARG A 18 -15.47 -106.06 11.86
N LEU A 19 -14.81 -105.94 13.01
CA LEU A 19 -14.43 -104.63 13.57
C LEU A 19 -13.50 -103.84 12.64
N GLN A 20 -12.62 -104.50 11.88
CA GLN A 20 -11.81 -103.84 10.87
C GLN A 20 -12.64 -103.35 9.67
N GLN A 21 -13.67 -104.09 9.26
CA GLN A 21 -14.61 -103.65 8.23
C GLN A 21 -15.44 -102.46 8.73
N ASP A 22 -15.98 -102.53 9.95
CA ASP A 22 -16.74 -101.45 10.58
C ASP A 22 -15.88 -100.19 10.75
N LEU A 23 -14.62 -100.33 11.16
CA LEU A 23 -13.69 -99.21 11.27
C LEU A 23 -13.34 -98.61 9.91
N LYS A 24 -13.27 -99.40 8.84
CA LYS A 24 -13.11 -98.87 7.48
C LYS A 24 -14.34 -98.08 7.05
N LEU A 25 -15.55 -98.61 7.28
CA LEU A 25 -16.81 -97.94 6.96
C LEU A 25 -16.95 -96.63 7.72
N LEU A 26 -16.68 -96.63 9.03
CA LEU A 26 -16.76 -95.43 9.86
C LEU A 26 -15.72 -94.37 9.44
N LYS A 27 -14.51 -94.78 9.04
CA LYS A 27 -13.52 -93.86 8.47
C LYS A 27 -13.99 -93.26 7.16
N THR A 28 -14.58 -94.06 6.27
CA THR A 28 -15.13 -93.55 5.01
C THR A 28 -16.30 -92.58 5.26
N GLU A 29 -17.19 -92.87 6.20
CA GLU A 29 -18.27 -91.96 6.60
C GLU A 29 -17.71 -90.65 7.19
N HIS A 30 -16.68 -90.73 8.04
CA HIS A 30 -16.04 -89.54 8.59
C HIS A 30 -15.41 -88.67 7.49
N TYR A 31 -14.70 -89.26 6.53
CA TYR A 31 -14.13 -88.52 5.41
C TYR A 31 -15.20 -87.92 4.50
N LEU A 32 -16.31 -88.64 4.24
CA LEU A 32 -17.44 -88.11 3.49
C LEU A 32 -18.10 -86.93 4.22
N TRP A 33 -18.27 -87.02 5.54
CA TRP A 33 -18.78 -85.90 6.35
C TRP A 33 -17.85 -84.69 6.34
N GLN A 34 -16.53 -84.90 6.41
CA GLN A 34 -15.55 -83.82 6.29
C GLN A 34 -15.62 -83.16 4.91
N LEU A 35 -15.69 -83.95 3.83
CA LEU A 35 -15.84 -83.42 2.47
C LEU A 35 -17.14 -82.63 2.32
N TYR A 36 -18.26 -83.16 2.80
CA TYR A 36 -19.55 -82.45 2.78
C TYR A 36 -19.51 -81.11 3.53
N THR A 37 -18.83 -81.08 4.69
CA THR A 37 -18.70 -79.83 5.46
C THR A 37 -17.84 -78.81 4.72
N ILE A 38 -16.74 -79.26 4.10
CA ILE A 38 -15.89 -78.41 3.26
C ILE A 38 -16.67 -77.88 2.05
N GLU A 39 -17.45 -78.72 1.38
CA GLU A 39 -18.31 -78.29 0.26
C GLU A 39 -19.32 -77.23 0.71
N LYS A 40 -19.95 -77.40 1.87
CA LYS A 40 -20.87 -76.39 2.43
C LYS A 40 -20.19 -75.08 2.79
N ASP A 41 -18.97 -75.14 3.33
CA ASP A 41 -18.18 -73.94 3.61
C ASP A 41 -17.76 -73.23 2.32
N ILE A 42 -17.40 -73.98 1.28
CA ILE A 42 -17.09 -73.43 -0.06
C ILE A 42 -18.33 -72.72 -0.63
N GLU A 43 -19.50 -73.37 -0.65
CA GLU A 43 -20.75 -72.76 -1.14
C GLU A 43 -21.06 -71.46 -0.39
N LYS A 44 -20.83 -71.43 0.93
CA LYS A 44 -21.08 -70.24 1.74
C LYS A 44 -20.11 -69.11 1.41
N ILE A 45 -18.81 -69.41 1.30
CA ILE A 45 -17.78 -68.41 0.95
C ILE A 45 -18.01 -67.90 -0.47
N GLU A 46 -18.41 -68.76 -1.41
CA GLU A 46 -18.75 -68.35 -2.78
C GLU A 46 -19.95 -67.40 -2.79
N ALA A 47 -20.98 -67.63 -1.98
CA ALA A 47 -22.11 -66.73 -1.84
C ALA A 47 -21.70 -65.37 -1.24
N GLU A 48 -20.93 -65.36 -0.14
CA GLU A 48 -20.39 -64.14 0.47
C GLU A 48 -19.52 -63.35 -0.54
N LEU A 49 -18.72 -64.05 -1.34
CA LEU A 49 -17.85 -63.45 -2.35
C LEU A 49 -18.63 -62.85 -3.54
N VAL A 50 -19.81 -63.39 -3.87
CA VAL A 50 -20.71 -62.79 -4.87
C VAL A 50 -21.31 -61.50 -4.31
N GLU A 51 -21.80 -61.51 -3.07
CA GLU A 51 -22.36 -60.31 -2.41
C GLU A 51 -21.32 -59.19 -2.27
N ASP A 52 -20.10 -59.52 -1.88
CA ASP A 52 -18.99 -58.57 -1.80
C ASP A 52 -18.61 -58.00 -3.19
N ARG A 53 -18.70 -58.82 -4.25
CA ARG A 53 -18.45 -58.34 -5.62
C ARG A 53 -19.54 -57.39 -6.10
N GLU A 54 -20.80 -57.66 -5.79
CA GLU A 54 -21.92 -56.78 -6.13
C GLU A 54 -21.83 -55.45 -5.40
N SER A 55 -21.54 -55.46 -4.09
CA SER A 55 -21.34 -54.24 -3.31
C SER A 55 -20.14 -53.42 -3.81
N LEU A 56 -19.03 -54.09 -4.16
CA LEU A 56 -17.86 -53.41 -4.75
C LEU A 56 -18.20 -52.76 -6.09
N GLN A 57 -18.97 -53.44 -6.95
CA GLN A 57 -19.41 -52.87 -8.23
C GLN A 57 -20.31 -51.65 -8.03
N GLN A 58 -21.25 -51.71 -7.07
CA GLN A 58 -22.11 -50.57 -6.75
C GLN A 58 -21.29 -49.35 -6.30
N VAL A 59 -20.35 -49.54 -5.37
CA VAL A 59 -19.47 -48.46 -4.90
C VAL A 59 -18.59 -47.92 -6.02
N GLN A 60 -18.11 -48.78 -6.93
CA GLN A 60 -17.34 -48.34 -8.09
C GLN A 60 -18.16 -47.48 -9.05
N GLU A 61 -19.43 -47.82 -9.27
CA GLU A 61 -20.33 -47.06 -10.13
C GLU A 61 -20.71 -45.71 -9.49
N GLU A 62 -20.99 -45.70 -8.19
CA GLU A 62 -21.22 -44.48 -7.41
C GLU A 62 -20.01 -43.55 -7.44
N ASN A 63 -18.79 -44.10 -7.26
CA ASN A 63 -17.56 -43.32 -7.31
C ASN A 63 -17.29 -42.76 -8.73
N ARG A 64 -17.57 -43.53 -9.78
CA ARG A 64 -17.49 -43.04 -11.18
C ARG A 64 -18.48 -41.92 -11.45
N SER A 65 -19.70 -42.01 -10.94
CA SER A 65 -20.71 -40.96 -11.10
C SER A 65 -20.28 -39.68 -10.39
N SER A 66 -19.75 -39.79 -9.18
CA SER A 66 -19.22 -38.67 -8.39
C SER A 66 -18.00 -38.03 -9.08
N ASP A 67 -17.09 -38.85 -9.63
CA ASP A 67 -15.94 -38.36 -10.41
C ASP A 67 -16.40 -37.57 -11.64
N TYR A 68 -17.43 -38.06 -12.35
CA TYR A 68 -17.99 -37.36 -13.50
C TYR A 68 -18.58 -36.00 -13.10
N GLU A 69 -19.39 -35.95 -12.05
CA GLU A 69 -19.96 -34.70 -11.52
C GLU A 69 -18.88 -33.71 -11.10
N LEU A 70 -17.84 -34.18 -10.40
CA LEU A 70 -16.71 -33.37 -9.97
C LEU A 70 -15.93 -32.81 -11.17
N THR A 71 -15.73 -33.60 -12.23
CA THR A 71 -15.11 -33.08 -13.46
C THR A 71 -15.98 -32.06 -14.19
N ALA A 72 -17.31 -32.21 -14.16
CA ALA A 72 -18.24 -31.25 -14.75
C ALA A 72 -18.22 -29.91 -13.97
N LYS A 73 -18.29 -29.97 -12.64
CA LYS A 73 -18.19 -28.79 -11.75
C LYS A 73 -16.86 -28.06 -11.92
N LYS A 74 -15.73 -28.78 -12.01
CA LYS A 74 -14.41 -28.17 -12.30
C LYS A 74 -14.36 -27.48 -13.66
N LYS A 75 -15.00 -28.03 -14.70
CA LYS A 75 -15.10 -27.37 -16.01
C LYS A 75 -15.90 -26.07 -15.93
N GLU A 76 -17.03 -26.07 -15.23
CA GLU A 76 -17.84 -24.86 -15.01
C GLU A 76 -17.07 -23.79 -14.23
N GLN A 77 -16.40 -24.16 -13.15
CA GLN A 77 -15.53 -23.27 -12.37
C GLN A 77 -14.45 -22.63 -13.26
N SER A 78 -13.78 -23.43 -14.09
CA SER A 78 -12.77 -22.93 -15.03
C SER A 78 -13.34 -21.96 -16.08
N ALA A 79 -14.60 -22.16 -16.50
CA ALA A 79 -15.28 -21.27 -17.44
C ALA A 79 -15.62 -19.92 -16.80
N PHE A 80 -16.06 -19.91 -15.53
CA PHE A 80 -16.28 -18.67 -14.78
C PHE A 80 -14.98 -17.90 -14.54
N LEU A 81 -13.88 -18.59 -14.18
CA LEU A 81 -12.55 -17.99 -14.06
C LEU A 81 -12.08 -17.32 -15.36
N LYS A 82 -12.30 -17.96 -16.51
CA LYS A 82 -12.02 -17.37 -17.82
C LYS A 82 -12.86 -16.12 -18.09
N LYS A 83 -14.16 -16.15 -17.77
CA LYS A 83 -15.05 -14.99 -17.92
C LYS A 83 -14.58 -13.81 -17.05
N ILE A 84 -14.27 -14.05 -15.77
CA ILE A 84 -13.72 -13.03 -14.86
C ILE A 84 -12.46 -12.40 -15.48
N THR A 85 -11.51 -13.22 -15.91
CA THR A 85 -10.25 -12.75 -16.49
C THR A 85 -10.47 -11.92 -17.77
N LEU A 86 -11.44 -12.30 -18.61
CA LEU A 86 -11.78 -11.56 -19.83
C LEU A 86 -12.46 -10.22 -19.50
N SER A 87 -13.39 -10.20 -18.55
CA SER A 87 -14.07 -8.97 -18.10
C SER A 87 -13.07 -8.01 -17.45
N GLU A 88 -12.15 -8.49 -16.59
CA GLU A 88 -11.08 -7.66 -16.00
C GLU A 88 -10.15 -7.06 -17.07
N LYS A 89 -9.77 -7.86 -18.09
CA LYS A 89 -8.98 -7.37 -19.23
C LYS A 89 -9.72 -6.31 -20.04
N SER A 90 -11.03 -6.44 -20.19
CA SER A 90 -11.85 -5.44 -20.89
C SER A 90 -12.03 -4.17 -20.06
N ILE A 91 -12.24 -4.30 -18.74
CA ILE A 91 -12.31 -3.18 -17.79
C ILE A 91 -11.00 -2.40 -17.79
N THR A 92 -9.84 -3.07 -17.77
CA THR A 92 -8.53 -2.39 -17.81
C THR A 92 -8.29 -1.65 -19.12
N LYS A 93 -8.69 -2.23 -20.27
CA LYS A 93 -8.65 -1.53 -21.57
C LYS A 93 -9.54 -0.29 -21.57
N LYS A 94 -10.79 -0.41 -21.10
CA LYS A 94 -11.74 0.71 -21.03
C LYS A 94 -11.28 1.80 -20.06
N LYS A 95 -10.65 1.41 -18.95
CA LYS A 95 -10.02 2.34 -18.00
C LYS A 95 -8.89 3.14 -18.67
N LEU A 96 -8.04 2.48 -19.46
CA LEU A 96 -6.99 3.17 -20.22
C LEU A 96 -7.55 4.12 -21.29
N GLU A 97 -8.68 3.79 -21.91
CA GLU A 97 -9.39 4.70 -22.84
C GLU A 97 -9.92 5.93 -22.08
N LEU A 98 -10.51 5.74 -20.91
CA LEU A 98 -11.00 6.81 -20.05
C LEU A 98 -9.87 7.73 -19.55
N ASP A 99 -8.77 7.14 -19.09
CA ASP A 99 -7.59 7.87 -18.60
C ASP A 99 -6.94 8.73 -19.71
N LYS A 100 -7.08 8.35 -20.99
CA LYS A 100 -6.65 9.16 -22.13
C LYS A 100 -7.60 10.34 -22.40
N LYS A 101 -8.90 10.19 -22.15
CA LYS A 101 -9.92 11.22 -22.40
C LYS A 101 -9.98 12.27 -21.29
N GLN A 102 -9.65 11.90 -20.05
CA GLN A 102 -9.62 12.82 -18.91
C GLN A 102 -8.67 14.04 -19.08
N PRO A 103 -7.41 13.89 -19.54
CA PRO A 103 -6.54 15.04 -19.80
C PRO A 103 -6.99 15.86 -21.01
N GLU A 104 -7.64 15.26 -22.01
CA GLU A 104 -8.25 15.99 -23.13
C GLU A 104 -9.37 16.91 -22.64
N LEU A 105 -10.26 16.40 -21.78
CA LEU A 105 -11.32 17.19 -21.14
C LEU A 105 -10.79 18.32 -20.26
N LEU A 106 -9.72 18.07 -19.50
CA LEU A 106 -9.07 19.10 -18.67
C LEU A 106 -8.48 20.22 -19.54
N LYS A 107 -7.81 19.87 -20.64
CA LYS A 107 -7.26 20.86 -21.60
C LYS A 107 -8.36 21.69 -22.23
N LEU A 108 -9.46 21.07 -22.67
CA LEU A 108 -10.60 21.78 -23.25
C LEU A 108 -11.26 22.72 -22.23
N LYS A 109 -11.47 22.28 -20.99
CA LYS A 109 -12.02 23.12 -19.90
C LYS A 109 -11.13 24.33 -19.60
N GLU A 110 -9.82 24.13 -19.57
CA GLU A 110 -8.87 25.21 -19.34
C GLU A 110 -8.88 26.22 -20.51
N GLN A 111 -8.90 25.74 -21.75
CA GLN A 111 -9.02 26.60 -22.94
C GLN A 111 -10.32 27.41 -22.94
N ILE A 112 -11.45 26.77 -22.63
CA ILE A 112 -12.76 27.41 -22.48
C ILE A 112 -12.73 28.49 -21.39
N SER A 113 -12.13 28.20 -20.23
CA SER A 113 -12.00 29.18 -19.14
C SER A 113 -11.16 30.39 -19.55
N ARG A 114 -10.01 30.15 -20.19
CA ARG A 114 -9.13 31.20 -20.71
C ARG A 114 -9.85 32.07 -21.75
N LEU A 115 -10.58 31.46 -22.69
CA LEU A 115 -11.38 32.16 -23.69
C LEU A 115 -12.52 32.97 -23.08
N LYS A 116 -13.27 32.41 -22.11
CA LYS A 116 -14.30 33.16 -21.37
C LYS A 116 -13.73 34.39 -20.66
N SER A 117 -12.54 34.28 -20.08
CA SER A 117 -11.85 35.42 -19.44
C SER A 117 -11.44 36.49 -20.47
N LYS A 118 -10.92 36.08 -21.64
CA LYS A 118 -10.60 37.00 -22.75
C LYS A 118 -11.84 37.70 -23.29
N ILE A 119 -12.92 36.97 -23.53
CA ILE A 119 -14.22 37.51 -23.97
C ILE A 119 -14.74 38.53 -22.96
N LYS A 120 -14.68 38.22 -21.65
CA LYS A 120 -15.08 39.15 -20.58
C LYS A 120 -14.23 40.41 -20.56
N SER A 121 -12.92 40.29 -20.78
CA SER A 121 -11.99 41.42 -20.80
C SER A 121 -12.21 42.30 -22.03
N CYS A 122 -12.33 41.69 -23.21
CA CYS A 122 -12.66 42.35 -24.47
C CYS A 122 -14.02 43.06 -24.38
N LYS A 123 -15.04 42.44 -23.78
CA LYS A 123 -16.35 43.08 -23.55
C LYS A 123 -16.25 44.32 -22.65
N LYS A 124 -15.48 44.24 -21.56
CA LYS A 124 -15.21 45.40 -20.70
C LYS A 124 -14.48 46.52 -21.44
N GLU A 125 -13.55 46.19 -22.33
CA GLU A 125 -12.86 47.18 -23.16
C GLU A 125 -13.80 47.84 -24.18
N ILE A 126 -14.68 47.05 -24.82
CA ILE A 126 -15.74 47.57 -25.70
C ILE A 126 -16.64 48.53 -24.92
N ASP A 127 -17.11 48.14 -23.73
CA ASP A 127 -18.00 48.98 -22.91
C ASP A 127 -17.31 50.28 -22.48
N LYS A 128 -16.03 50.23 -22.08
CA LYS A 128 -15.23 51.43 -21.79
C LYS A 128 -15.09 52.33 -23.01
N LYS A 129 -14.75 51.78 -24.18
CA LYS A 129 -14.61 52.56 -25.42
C LYS A 129 -15.93 53.15 -25.90
N LYS A 130 -17.06 52.46 -25.70
CA LYS A 130 -18.40 53.00 -25.93
C LYS A 130 -18.74 54.14 -24.97
N ASP A 131 -18.36 54.03 -23.69
CA ASP A 131 -18.53 55.11 -22.72
C ASP A 131 -17.64 56.32 -23.05
N ASP A 132 -16.37 56.09 -23.42
CA ASP A 132 -15.46 57.13 -23.90
C ASP A 132 -16.02 57.82 -25.15
N HIS A 133 -16.56 57.07 -26.11
CA HIS A 133 -17.20 57.63 -27.30
C HIS A 133 -18.45 58.45 -26.95
N LYS A 134 -19.23 58.01 -25.96
CA LYS A 134 -20.40 58.77 -25.47
C LYS A 134 -19.97 60.08 -24.80
N LYS A 135 -18.90 60.07 -24.00
CA LYS A 135 -18.32 61.28 -23.39
C LYS A 135 -17.78 62.23 -24.47
N HIS A 136 -17.05 61.70 -25.45
CA HIS A 136 -16.55 62.44 -26.60
C HIS A 136 -17.69 63.12 -27.38
N LEU A 137 -18.79 62.42 -27.64
CA LEU A 137 -19.99 63.00 -28.26
C LEU A 137 -20.66 64.07 -27.38
N GLY A 138 -20.55 63.96 -26.06
CA GLY A 138 -20.99 64.98 -25.10
C GLY A 138 -20.08 66.22 -25.13
N GLU A 139 -18.77 66.02 -25.18
CA GLU A 139 -17.76 67.08 -25.30
C GLU A 139 -17.90 67.83 -26.62
N LEU A 140 -18.12 67.14 -27.74
CA LEU A 140 -18.41 67.76 -29.03
C LEU A 140 -19.67 68.64 -28.96
N ARG A 141 -20.74 68.17 -28.31
CA ARG A 141 -21.96 68.97 -28.12
C ARG A 141 -21.72 70.19 -27.24
N ARG A 142 -20.93 70.04 -26.17
CA ARG A 142 -20.56 71.16 -25.29
C ARG A 142 -19.72 72.19 -26.03
N LEU A 143 -18.67 71.76 -26.74
CA LEU A 143 -17.83 72.63 -27.56
C LEU A 143 -18.62 73.37 -28.65
N GLN A 144 -19.64 72.73 -29.24
CA GLN A 144 -20.56 73.38 -30.15
C GLN A 144 -21.42 74.45 -29.46
N SER A 145 -21.95 74.17 -28.26
CA SER A 145 -22.69 75.14 -27.45
C SER A 145 -21.82 76.32 -27.04
N ASP A 146 -20.64 76.05 -26.48
CA ASP A 146 -19.66 77.04 -26.03
C ASP A 146 -19.24 77.96 -27.20
N LEU A 147 -19.10 77.40 -28.42
CA LEU A 147 -18.77 78.17 -29.61
C LEU A 147 -19.91 79.09 -30.04
N VAL A 148 -21.17 78.67 -29.91
CA VAL A 148 -22.34 79.53 -30.15
C VAL A 148 -22.38 80.66 -29.13
N GLU A 149 -22.26 80.35 -27.84
CA GLU A 149 -22.26 81.35 -26.76
C GLU A 149 -21.14 82.39 -26.91
N VAL A 150 -19.92 81.95 -27.26
CA VAL A 150 -18.80 82.88 -27.52
C VAL A 150 -19.03 83.70 -28.78
N THR A 151 -19.70 83.16 -29.79
CA THR A 151 -20.05 83.92 -31.01
C THR A 151 -21.06 85.01 -30.70
N GLU A 152 -22.11 84.70 -29.93
CA GLU A 152 -23.11 85.66 -29.44
C GLU A 152 -22.47 86.75 -28.56
N ALA A 153 -21.55 86.38 -27.65
CA ALA A 153 -20.83 87.33 -26.81
C ALA A 153 -19.90 88.28 -27.61
N ILE A 154 -19.35 87.81 -28.74
CA ILE A 154 -18.58 88.67 -29.65
C ILE A 154 -19.49 89.64 -30.40
N GLU A 155 -20.71 89.22 -30.77
CA GLU A 155 -21.71 90.07 -31.42
C GLU A 155 -22.22 91.16 -30.47
N GLU A 156 -22.56 90.83 -29.22
CA GLU A 156 -22.93 91.81 -28.19
C GLU A 156 -21.82 92.84 -27.91
N LEU A 157 -20.55 92.39 -27.86
CA LEU A 157 -19.41 93.29 -27.68
C LEU A 157 -19.15 94.19 -28.91
N ASN A 158 -19.51 93.73 -30.12
CA ASN A 158 -19.45 94.57 -31.32
C ASN A 158 -20.52 95.67 -31.30
N GLU A 159 -21.71 95.37 -30.79
CA GLU A 159 -22.78 96.37 -30.58
C GLU A 159 -22.40 97.40 -29.50
N GLN A 160 -21.85 96.95 -28.36
CA GLN A 160 -21.36 97.84 -27.31
C GLN A 160 -20.16 98.70 -27.76
N GLY A 161 -19.35 98.22 -28.69
CA GLY A 161 -18.24 98.96 -29.30
C GLY A 161 -18.68 100.14 -30.17
N GLN A 162 -19.86 100.07 -30.80
CA GLN A 162 -20.38 101.17 -31.65
C GLN A 162 -20.88 102.38 -30.84
N ASP A 163 -21.48 102.15 -29.66
CA ASP A 163 -21.95 103.23 -28.76
C ASP A 163 -20.80 103.97 -28.04
N THR A 164 -19.64 103.34 -27.93
CA THR A 164 -18.48 103.91 -27.22
C THR A 164 -17.57 104.74 -28.14
N SER A 165 -17.78 104.66 -29.46
CA SER A 165 -16.96 105.36 -30.47
C SER A 165 -17.13 106.89 -30.46
N GLY A 166 -18.15 107.42 -29.77
CA GLY A 166 -18.40 108.87 -29.65
C GLY A 166 -17.62 109.59 -28.55
N LYS A 167 -16.91 108.89 -27.65
CA LYS A 167 -16.24 109.49 -26.47
C LYS A 167 -14.70 109.45 -26.47
N LEU A 168 -14.06 108.84 -27.47
CA LEU A 168 -12.60 108.61 -27.50
C LEU A 168 -11.79 109.59 -28.36
N LEU A 169 -12.42 110.62 -28.95
CA LEU A 169 -11.75 111.64 -29.79
C LEU A 169 -10.83 112.60 -29.02
N LEU A 170 -10.79 112.55 -27.68
CA LEU A 170 -9.90 113.37 -26.85
C LEU A 170 -8.66 112.64 -26.29
N ALA A 171 -8.47 111.34 -26.61
CA ALA A 171 -7.34 110.54 -26.12
C ALA A 171 -6.28 110.20 -27.19
N ASP A 172 -6.48 110.61 -28.44
CA ASP A 172 -5.67 110.15 -29.59
C ASP A 172 -4.21 110.66 -29.53
N ASP A 173 -4.01 111.91 -29.11
CA ASP A 173 -2.66 112.50 -28.98
C ASP A 173 -1.83 111.88 -27.83
N GLN A 174 -2.49 111.48 -26.73
CA GLN A 174 -1.83 110.81 -25.60
C GLN A 174 -1.55 109.32 -25.89
N LEU A 175 -2.38 108.68 -26.72
CA LEU A 175 -2.18 107.31 -27.21
C LEU A 175 -1.04 107.23 -28.23
N GLN A 176 -0.95 108.20 -29.15
CA GLN A 176 0.15 108.28 -30.11
C GLN A 176 1.51 108.49 -29.42
N GLU A 177 1.58 109.37 -28.42
CA GLU A 177 2.81 109.56 -27.65
C GLU A 177 3.15 108.32 -26.79
N TYR A 178 2.15 107.64 -26.22
CA TYR A 178 2.36 106.34 -25.57
C TYR A 178 2.89 105.27 -26.55
N HIS A 179 2.34 105.18 -27.77
CA HIS A 179 2.80 104.25 -28.80
C HIS A 179 4.22 104.56 -29.27
N ARG A 180 4.56 105.84 -29.43
CA ARG A 180 5.91 106.29 -29.78
C ARG A 180 6.93 105.99 -28.68
N ILE A 181 6.58 106.22 -27.41
CA ILE A 181 7.43 105.88 -26.26
C ILE A 181 7.52 104.35 -26.08
N LYS A 182 6.46 103.61 -26.43
CA LYS A 182 6.44 102.14 -26.46
C LYS A 182 7.30 101.54 -27.57
N GLU A 183 7.31 102.14 -28.74
CA GLU A 183 8.24 101.79 -29.82
C GLU A 183 9.68 102.12 -29.43
N ASP A 184 9.95 103.26 -28.79
CA ASP A 184 11.29 103.62 -28.32
C ASP A 184 11.78 102.71 -27.18
N ALA A 185 10.92 102.40 -26.21
CA ALA A 185 11.19 101.40 -25.17
C ALA A 185 11.36 100.00 -25.78
N GLY A 186 10.55 99.64 -26.78
CA GLY A 186 10.64 98.41 -27.55
C GLY A 186 11.97 98.28 -28.28
N MET A 187 12.42 99.32 -29.00
CA MET A 187 13.69 99.35 -29.71
C MET A 187 14.89 99.29 -28.76
N LYS A 188 14.86 100.03 -27.64
CA LYS A 188 15.94 100.03 -26.63
C LYS A 188 16.02 98.73 -25.84
N THR A 189 14.91 98.01 -25.68
CA THR A 189 14.86 96.72 -24.96
C THR A 189 14.85 95.49 -25.86
N ALA A 190 14.68 95.63 -27.18
CA ALA A 190 14.60 94.52 -28.14
C ALA A 190 15.76 93.53 -27.98
N LYS A 191 17.01 94.01 -28.00
CA LYS A 191 18.20 93.15 -27.83
C LYS A 191 18.20 92.38 -26.50
N LEU A 192 17.80 93.04 -25.41
CA LEU A 192 17.74 92.41 -24.08
C LEU A 192 16.58 91.42 -23.97
N ARG A 193 15.46 91.68 -24.66
CA ARG A 193 14.32 90.78 -24.75
C ARG A 193 14.64 89.54 -25.58
N ASP A 194 15.34 89.69 -26.71
CA ASP A 194 15.81 88.56 -27.52
C ASP A 194 16.81 87.70 -26.73
N GLU A 195 17.75 88.33 -26.02
CA GLU A 195 18.67 87.63 -25.11
C GLU A 195 17.92 86.89 -23.99
N LYS A 196 16.88 87.52 -23.42
CA LYS A 196 16.02 86.90 -22.40
C LYS A 196 15.27 85.70 -22.97
N GLU A 197 14.65 85.83 -24.14
CA GLU A 197 13.89 84.76 -24.79
C GLU A 197 14.78 83.56 -25.13
N VAL A 198 16.02 83.79 -25.57
CA VAL A 198 17.00 82.71 -25.80
C VAL A 198 17.35 82.00 -24.50
N ILE A 199 17.52 82.73 -23.39
CA ILE A 199 17.78 82.12 -22.08
C ILE A 199 16.56 81.37 -21.56
N GLU A 200 15.34 81.91 -21.72
CA GLU A 200 14.08 81.26 -21.32
C GLU A 200 13.81 79.99 -22.12
N LYS A 201 14.07 79.98 -23.44
CA LYS A 201 14.00 78.75 -24.25
C LYS A 201 14.98 77.68 -23.77
N LYS A 202 16.23 78.07 -23.44
CA LYS A 202 17.23 77.15 -22.88
C LYS A 202 16.86 76.69 -21.47
N LEU A 203 16.24 77.55 -20.66
CA LEU A 203 15.73 77.23 -19.32
C LEU A 203 14.64 76.16 -19.42
N ASN A 204 13.65 76.36 -20.30
CA ASN A 204 12.56 75.40 -20.51
C ASN A 204 13.08 74.06 -21.02
N ALA A 205 14.04 74.06 -21.96
CA ALA A 205 14.66 72.83 -22.45
C ALA A 205 15.41 72.06 -21.34
N ASP A 206 16.13 72.77 -20.48
CA ASP A 206 16.81 72.16 -19.32
C ASP A 206 15.81 71.65 -18.27
N ALA A 207 14.73 72.39 -18.03
CA ALA A 207 13.67 72.01 -17.10
C ALA A 207 12.92 70.75 -17.58
N GLU A 208 12.62 70.65 -18.88
CA GLU A 208 12.05 69.44 -19.49
C GLU A 208 13.04 68.26 -19.42
N ALA A 209 14.33 68.49 -19.72
CA ALA A 209 15.35 67.46 -19.60
C ALA A 209 15.48 66.94 -18.16
N LYS A 210 15.46 67.84 -17.16
CA LYS A 210 15.46 67.47 -15.74
C LYS A 210 14.21 66.66 -15.39
N LYS A 211 13.03 67.13 -15.80
CA LYS A 211 11.76 66.44 -15.54
C LYS A 211 11.78 65.00 -16.09
N ASN A 212 12.21 64.82 -17.33
CA ASN A 212 12.32 63.49 -17.95
C ASN A 212 13.31 62.59 -17.21
N LEU A 213 14.44 63.14 -16.74
CA LEU A 213 15.44 62.39 -15.98
C LEU A 213 14.90 61.95 -14.61
N VAL A 214 14.21 62.84 -13.90
CA VAL A 214 13.57 62.56 -12.61
C VAL A 214 12.47 61.51 -12.76
N GLU A 215 11.63 61.62 -13.80
CA GLU A 215 10.61 60.62 -14.10
C GLU A 215 11.23 59.23 -14.37
N ASN A 216 12.32 59.17 -15.14
CA ASN A 216 13.05 57.91 -15.39
C ASN A 216 13.65 57.33 -14.10
N MET A 217 14.26 58.18 -13.25
CA MET A 217 14.79 57.73 -11.96
C MET A 217 13.68 57.23 -11.03
N GLN A 218 12.51 57.89 -10.97
CA GLN A 218 11.36 57.41 -10.21
C GLN A 218 10.84 56.06 -10.73
N GLN A 219 10.82 55.85 -12.05
CA GLN A 219 10.45 54.55 -12.63
C GLN A 219 11.44 53.46 -12.22
N LEU A 220 12.75 53.73 -12.26
CA LEU A 220 13.78 52.80 -11.81
C LEU A 220 13.69 52.50 -10.30
N GLU A 221 13.42 53.51 -9.46
CA GLU A 221 13.26 53.34 -8.01
C GLU A 221 12.02 52.49 -7.70
N SER A 222 10.89 52.74 -8.37
CA SER A 222 9.68 51.93 -8.22
C SER A 222 9.92 50.47 -8.62
N ARG A 223 10.68 50.24 -9.70
CA ARG A 223 11.08 48.90 -10.14
C ARG A 223 12.00 48.20 -9.14
N LYS A 224 12.94 48.93 -8.53
CA LYS A 224 13.83 48.42 -7.46
C LYS A 224 13.02 48.00 -6.23
N ASP A 225 12.01 48.76 -5.85
CA ASP A 225 11.13 48.43 -4.72
C ASP A 225 10.27 47.19 -5.00
N GLU A 226 9.73 47.06 -6.21
CA GLU A 226 9.02 45.85 -6.66
C GLU A 226 9.90 44.59 -6.54
N ILE A 227 11.12 44.65 -7.08
CA ILE A 227 12.07 43.53 -7.02
C ILE A 227 12.43 43.22 -5.56
N SER A 228 12.68 44.25 -4.73
CA SER A 228 12.99 44.08 -3.30
C SER A 228 11.84 43.43 -2.52
N SER A 229 10.59 43.69 -2.90
CA SER A 229 9.42 43.01 -2.34
C SER A 229 9.39 41.54 -2.74
N GLN A 230 9.62 41.23 -4.02
CA GLN A 230 9.69 39.87 -4.53
C GLN A 230 10.81 39.05 -3.88
N GLU A 231 11.99 39.66 -3.66
CA GLU A 231 13.10 39.03 -2.94
C GLU A 231 12.70 38.65 -1.51
N ARG A 232 12.03 39.54 -0.77
CA ARG A 232 11.55 39.27 0.60
C ARG A 232 10.55 38.11 0.64
N GLU A 233 9.61 38.06 -0.31
CA GLU A 233 8.67 36.95 -0.39
C GLU A 233 9.36 35.60 -0.67
N LEU A 234 10.31 35.58 -1.62
CA LEU A 234 11.06 34.38 -1.96
C LEU A 234 12.01 33.95 -0.84
N GLN A 235 12.64 34.88 -0.13
CA GLN A 235 13.45 34.60 1.07
C GLN A 235 12.58 33.96 2.17
N THR A 236 11.38 34.47 2.39
CA THR A 236 10.46 33.90 3.37
C THR A 236 10.09 32.46 3.00
N LYS A 237 9.79 32.19 1.72
CA LYS A 237 9.54 30.81 1.23
C LYS A 237 10.77 29.90 1.40
N LEU A 238 11.96 30.40 1.05
CA LEU A 238 13.22 29.67 1.20
C LEU A 238 13.50 29.33 2.67
N SER A 239 13.25 30.24 3.60
CA SER A 239 13.45 30.02 5.04
C SER A 239 12.58 28.89 5.58
N LYS A 240 11.32 28.78 5.11
CA LYS A 240 10.40 27.70 5.50
C LYS A 240 10.91 26.34 5.02
N ILE A 241 11.38 26.25 3.77
CA ILE A 241 11.93 25.02 3.19
C ILE A 241 13.23 24.62 3.90
N LEU A 242 14.10 25.58 4.20
CA LEU A 242 15.32 25.36 4.98
C LEU A 242 15.02 24.79 6.37
N HIS A 243 13.90 25.18 6.99
CA HIS A 243 13.49 24.66 8.29
C HIS A 243 12.83 23.28 8.22
N SER A 244 12.27 22.89 7.07
CA SER A 244 11.63 21.57 6.89
C SER A 244 12.60 20.47 6.50
N ILE A 245 13.65 20.78 5.71
CA ILE A 245 14.67 19.82 5.28
C ILE A 245 15.28 19.02 6.45
N PRO A 246 15.85 19.66 7.51
CA PRO A 246 16.47 18.91 8.60
C PRO A 246 15.47 18.07 9.41
N LYS A 247 14.20 18.48 9.47
CA LYS A 247 13.15 17.67 10.10
C LYS A 247 12.89 16.39 9.31
N LEU A 248 12.82 16.49 7.98
CA LEU A 248 12.67 15.34 7.09
C LEU A 248 13.90 14.43 7.13
N GLU A 249 15.11 14.98 7.19
CA GLU A 249 16.35 14.21 7.33
C GLU A 249 16.41 13.44 8.66
N ASN A 250 16.01 14.06 9.77
CA ASN A 250 15.94 13.40 11.07
C ASN A 250 14.87 12.29 11.11
N GLU A 251 13.71 12.50 10.48
CA GLU A 251 12.67 11.47 10.39
C GLU A 251 13.13 10.30 9.51
N LEU A 252 13.83 10.59 8.41
CA LEU A 252 14.35 9.61 7.48
C LEU A 252 15.48 8.76 8.11
N THR A 253 16.36 9.37 8.90
CA THR A 253 17.40 8.65 9.65
C THR A 253 16.78 7.73 10.71
N HIS A 254 15.79 8.21 11.48
CA HIS A 254 15.06 7.38 12.43
C HIS A 254 14.39 6.17 11.76
N LEU A 255 13.70 6.38 10.64
CA LEU A 255 13.05 5.29 9.90
C LEU A 255 14.06 4.30 9.32
N HIS A 256 15.23 4.74 8.86
CA HIS A 256 16.30 3.85 8.43
C HIS A 256 16.83 2.98 9.58
N GLU A 257 16.98 3.54 10.78
CA GLU A 257 17.37 2.78 11.97
C GLU A 257 16.30 1.73 12.34
N GLU A 258 15.02 2.11 12.34
CA GLU A 258 13.91 1.16 12.56
C GLU A 258 13.85 0.06 11.50
N HIS A 259 14.01 0.41 10.23
CA HIS A 259 14.06 -0.56 9.12
C HIS A 259 15.20 -1.57 9.33
N ASN A 260 16.40 -1.08 9.69
CA ASN A 260 17.55 -1.94 9.93
C ASN A 260 17.38 -2.85 11.16
N LYS A 261 16.70 -2.39 12.22
CA LYS A 261 16.36 -3.23 13.38
C LYS A 261 15.41 -4.36 12.96
N ILE A 262 14.32 -4.04 12.26
CA ILE A 262 13.33 -5.03 11.82
C ILE A 262 13.91 -6.00 10.80
N ALA A 263 14.77 -5.53 9.89
CA ALA A 263 15.45 -6.39 8.93
C ALA A 263 16.36 -7.42 9.61
N LYS A 264 17.12 -7.01 10.65
CA LYS A 264 17.94 -7.92 11.47
C LYS A 264 17.09 -8.92 12.26
N GLU A 265 15.99 -8.47 12.84
CA GLU A 265 15.03 -9.35 13.54
C GLU A 265 14.40 -10.37 12.58
N ARG A 266 14.00 -9.95 11.38
CA ARG A 266 13.47 -10.85 10.34
C ARG A 266 14.50 -11.89 9.91
N GLN A 267 15.75 -11.48 9.70
CA GLN A 267 16.81 -12.39 9.29
C GLN A 267 17.10 -13.44 10.37
N SER A 268 17.28 -13.02 11.61
CA SER A 268 17.53 -13.92 12.75
C SER A 268 16.36 -14.88 12.99
N SER A 269 15.13 -14.36 13.11
CA SER A 269 13.92 -15.19 13.26
C SER A 269 13.72 -16.15 12.09
N GLY A 270 13.97 -15.71 10.85
CA GLY A 270 13.88 -16.55 9.65
C GLY A 270 14.89 -17.70 9.64
N SER A 271 16.14 -17.45 10.04
CA SER A 271 17.16 -18.49 10.18
C SER A 271 16.82 -19.49 11.28
N GLU A 272 16.35 -19.04 12.44
CA GLU A 272 15.90 -19.91 13.53
C GLU A 272 14.70 -20.77 13.11
N TYR A 273 13.73 -20.19 12.41
CA TYR A 273 12.57 -20.92 11.88
C TYR A 273 12.98 -22.04 10.91
N GLN A 274 13.92 -21.76 9.99
CA GLN A 274 14.42 -22.77 9.05
C GLN A 274 15.14 -23.92 9.78
N MET A 275 15.96 -23.59 10.78
CA MET A 275 16.67 -24.59 11.59
C MET A 275 15.69 -25.47 12.38
N LEU A 276 14.66 -24.88 12.99
CA LEU A 276 13.63 -25.64 13.72
C LEU A 276 12.82 -26.53 12.78
N LYS A 277 12.46 -26.03 11.58
CA LYS A 277 11.74 -26.80 10.56
C LYS A 277 12.52 -28.02 10.10
N GLN A 278 13.81 -27.87 9.80
CA GLN A 278 14.67 -29.01 9.43
C GLN A 278 14.67 -30.08 10.53
N ARG A 279 14.80 -29.65 11.79
CA ARG A 279 14.79 -30.55 12.95
C ARG A 279 13.44 -31.24 13.17
N LEU A 280 12.35 -30.56 12.83
CA LEU A 280 10.99 -31.13 12.84
C LEU A 280 10.85 -32.20 11.75
N ASP A 281 11.28 -31.91 10.52
CA ASP A 281 11.22 -32.83 9.38
C ASP A 281 12.03 -34.12 9.65
N GLU A 282 13.18 -34.00 10.32
CA GLU A 282 13.98 -35.15 10.80
C GLU A 282 13.20 -36.04 11.77
N ILE A 283 12.56 -35.43 12.79
CA ILE A 283 11.77 -36.18 13.80
C ILE A 283 10.54 -36.82 13.16
N GLU A 284 9.88 -36.14 12.21
CA GLU A 284 8.74 -36.70 11.49
C GLU A 284 9.13 -37.91 10.65
N THR A 285 10.32 -37.87 10.04
CA THR A 285 10.84 -39.00 9.26
C THR A 285 11.13 -40.20 10.17
N GLN A 286 11.78 -39.98 11.32
CA GLN A 286 11.99 -41.02 12.34
C GLN A 286 10.65 -41.62 12.84
N LEU A 287 9.63 -40.78 13.04
CA LEU A 287 8.30 -41.24 13.44
C LEU A 287 7.57 -42.01 12.34
N ARG A 288 7.81 -41.71 11.05
CA ARG A 288 7.25 -42.46 9.92
C ARG A 288 7.88 -43.85 9.82
N GLU A 289 9.20 -43.95 9.93
CA GLU A 289 9.93 -45.21 9.92
C GLU A 289 9.44 -46.15 11.04
N LEU A 290 9.40 -45.66 12.28
CA LEU A 290 8.91 -46.44 13.43
C LEU A 290 7.41 -46.81 13.35
N LYS A 291 6.63 -46.14 12.50
CA LYS A 291 5.21 -46.47 12.25
C LYS A 291 5.05 -47.51 11.15
N ALA A 292 5.91 -47.54 10.14
CA ALA A 292 5.87 -48.52 9.05
C ALA A 292 6.13 -49.96 9.57
N ASP A 293 6.97 -50.11 10.59
CA ASP A 293 7.24 -51.39 11.26
C ASP A 293 6.04 -51.95 12.06
N LYS A 294 4.94 -51.18 12.22
CA LYS A 294 3.78 -51.53 13.05
C LYS A 294 2.59 -52.16 12.32
N HIS A 295 2.71 -52.58 11.05
CA HIS A 295 1.57 -53.19 10.34
C HIS A 295 1.05 -54.53 10.95
N GLU A 296 1.75 -55.14 11.91
CA GLU A 296 1.20 -56.23 12.77
C GLU A 296 0.21 -55.76 13.87
N SER A 297 -0.03 -54.45 14.02
CA SER A 297 -0.59 -53.83 15.25
C SER A 297 -2.11 -53.72 15.34
N GLU A 298 -2.92 -53.97 14.30
CA GLU A 298 -4.38 -53.75 14.44
C GLU A 298 -4.99 -54.71 15.48
N ARG A 299 -4.53 -55.97 15.49
CA ARG A 299 -4.92 -56.96 16.51
C ARG A 299 -4.45 -56.57 17.91
N ASP A 300 -3.24 -56.02 18.04
CA ASP A 300 -2.67 -55.62 19.34
C ASP A 300 -3.31 -54.33 19.88
N ALA A 301 -3.65 -53.39 19.00
CA ALA A 301 -4.41 -52.18 19.33
C ALA A 301 -5.80 -52.53 19.84
N ARG A 302 -6.51 -53.45 19.14
CA ARG A 302 -7.81 -53.99 19.59
C ARG A 302 -7.69 -54.70 20.94
N LEU A 303 -6.62 -55.49 21.17
CA LEU A 303 -6.37 -56.14 22.47
C LEU A 303 -6.07 -55.14 23.59
N LYS A 304 -5.26 -54.11 23.32
CA LYS A 304 -4.95 -53.04 24.28
C LYS A 304 -6.19 -52.22 24.64
N GLU A 305 -7.02 -51.89 23.66
CA GLU A 305 -8.29 -51.20 23.89
C GLU A 305 -9.24 -52.07 24.73
N THR A 306 -9.35 -53.36 24.40
CA THR A 306 -10.19 -54.32 25.15
C THR A 306 -9.74 -54.41 26.61
N VAL A 307 -8.43 -54.53 26.86
CA VAL A 307 -7.90 -54.55 28.24
C VAL A 307 -8.09 -53.20 28.93
N GLY A 308 -7.95 -52.07 28.22
CA GLY A 308 -8.26 -50.75 28.76
C GLY A 308 -9.72 -50.61 29.19
N ARG A 309 -10.67 -51.19 28.43
CA ARG A 309 -12.09 -51.26 28.82
C ARG A 309 -12.29 -52.16 30.03
N LEU A 310 -11.65 -53.33 30.09
CA LEU A 310 -11.69 -54.23 31.25
C LEU A 310 -11.18 -53.55 32.53
N LYS A 311 -10.07 -52.80 32.47
CA LYS A 311 -9.55 -52.02 33.60
C LYS A 311 -10.54 -50.97 34.12
N ARG A 312 -11.34 -50.36 33.22
CA ARG A 312 -12.35 -49.35 33.59
C ARG A 312 -13.60 -49.98 34.20
N LEU A 313 -14.01 -51.15 33.70
CA LEU A 313 -15.23 -51.84 34.13
C LEU A 313 -15.02 -52.66 35.41
N PHE A 314 -13.82 -53.24 35.59
CA PHE A 314 -13.49 -54.11 36.70
C PHE A 314 -12.22 -53.61 37.41
N PRO A 315 -12.34 -52.95 38.58
CA PRO A 315 -11.20 -52.34 39.26
C PRO A 315 -10.14 -53.33 39.77
N GLY A 316 -10.45 -54.63 39.80
CA GLY A 316 -9.49 -55.69 40.14
C GLY A 316 -8.58 -56.16 38.98
N VAL A 317 -8.55 -55.44 37.84
CA VAL A 317 -7.71 -55.78 36.69
C VAL A 317 -6.46 -54.89 36.67
N HIS A 318 -5.27 -55.49 36.84
CA HIS A 318 -4.00 -54.77 36.85
C HIS A 318 -3.50 -54.45 35.42
N GLY A 319 -3.66 -55.40 34.50
CA GLY A 319 -3.30 -55.23 33.09
C GLY A 319 -2.54 -56.39 32.49
N ARG A 320 -2.03 -56.19 31.26
CA ARG A 320 -1.26 -57.20 30.54
C ARG A 320 0.15 -57.31 31.11
N MET A 321 0.71 -58.52 31.13
CA MET A 321 2.10 -58.73 31.54
C MET A 321 3.09 -57.84 30.78
N LEU A 322 2.90 -57.64 29.47
CA LEU A 322 3.69 -56.70 28.65
C LEU A 322 3.73 -55.26 29.17
N GLU A 323 2.67 -54.77 29.82
CA GLU A 323 2.62 -53.41 30.36
C GLU A 323 3.21 -53.33 31.77
N LEU A 324 3.21 -54.45 32.50
CA LEU A 324 3.45 -54.52 33.94
C LEU A 324 4.88 -54.90 34.33
N CYS A 325 5.65 -55.50 33.42
CA CYS A 325 7.01 -55.93 33.68
C CYS A 325 7.94 -55.45 32.56
N ARG A 326 9.25 -55.32 32.79
CA ARG A 326 10.22 -54.93 31.76
C ARG A 326 11.55 -55.66 31.95
N PRO A 327 12.21 -56.15 30.88
CA PRO A 327 13.58 -56.64 30.98
C PRO A 327 14.52 -55.53 31.48
N SER A 328 15.49 -55.89 32.33
CA SER A 328 16.47 -54.95 32.91
C SER A 328 17.46 -54.41 31.89
N GLN A 329 17.82 -55.22 30.87
CA GLN A 329 18.74 -54.85 29.80
C GLN A 329 18.19 -55.29 28.44
N LYS A 330 18.44 -54.49 27.40
CA LYS A 330 17.94 -54.75 26.04
C LYS A 330 18.37 -56.10 25.47
N LYS A 331 19.57 -56.57 25.84
CA LYS A 331 20.09 -57.89 25.41
C LYS A 331 19.18 -59.05 25.82
N TYR A 332 18.41 -58.91 26.90
CA TYR A 332 17.53 -59.97 27.39
C TYR A 332 16.10 -59.89 26.83
N ASN A 333 15.77 -58.89 26.00
CA ASN A 333 14.41 -58.70 25.49
C ASN A 333 13.88 -59.95 24.78
N LEU A 334 14.69 -60.56 23.91
CA LEU A 334 14.30 -61.75 23.16
C LEU A 334 14.16 -62.97 24.09
N ALA A 335 15.14 -63.18 24.98
CA ALA A 335 15.12 -64.27 25.96
C ALA A 335 13.91 -64.20 26.90
N VAL A 336 13.59 -63.01 27.42
CA VAL A 336 12.41 -62.79 28.29
C VAL A 336 11.11 -63.02 27.52
N THR A 337 11.02 -62.52 26.29
CA THR A 337 9.86 -62.71 25.41
C THR A 337 9.60 -64.20 25.15
N VAL A 338 10.65 -64.97 24.89
CA VAL A 338 10.59 -66.42 24.69
C VAL A 338 10.26 -67.16 25.99
N ALA A 339 10.82 -66.74 27.12
CA ALA A 339 10.57 -67.36 28.42
C ALA A 339 9.11 -67.20 28.87
N MET A 340 8.52 -66.01 28.67
CA MET A 340 7.12 -65.70 28.98
C MET A 340 6.15 -66.32 27.95
N GLY A 341 6.53 -66.36 26.68
CA GLY A 341 5.75 -66.95 25.61
C GLY A 341 4.31 -66.43 25.57
N LYS A 342 3.33 -67.34 25.67
CA LYS A 342 1.90 -66.99 25.66
C LYS A 342 1.46 -66.10 26.84
N PHE A 343 2.22 -66.08 27.94
CA PHE A 343 1.87 -65.30 29.12
C PHE A 343 2.22 -63.81 28.97
N MET A 344 2.94 -63.42 27.91
CA MET A 344 3.21 -62.02 27.58
C MET A 344 1.91 -61.19 27.40
N ASP A 345 0.89 -61.82 26.80
CA ASP A 345 -0.43 -61.22 26.58
C ASP A 345 -1.45 -61.57 27.67
N ALA A 346 -1.04 -62.28 28.72
CA ALA A 346 -1.94 -62.63 29.82
C ALA A 346 -2.28 -61.39 30.66
N VAL A 347 -3.52 -61.31 31.10
CA VAL A 347 -4.05 -60.23 31.94
C VAL A 347 -4.01 -60.65 33.41
N VAL A 348 -3.33 -59.87 34.24
CA VAL A 348 -3.25 -60.08 35.68
C VAL A 348 -4.46 -59.46 36.36
N VAL A 349 -5.13 -60.24 37.21
CA VAL A 349 -6.30 -59.84 37.99
C VAL A 349 -6.10 -60.17 39.46
N GLU A 350 -6.78 -59.46 40.35
CA GLU A 350 -6.69 -59.67 41.80
C GLU A 350 -7.20 -61.06 42.19
N ASP A 351 -8.46 -61.35 41.81
CA ASP A 351 -9.23 -62.51 42.28
C ASP A 351 -9.76 -63.40 41.15
N GLU A 352 -10.08 -64.65 41.47
CA GLU A 352 -10.71 -65.58 40.54
C GLU A 352 -12.10 -65.09 40.07
N ASN A 353 -12.85 -64.43 40.96
CA ASN A 353 -14.17 -63.89 40.65
C ASN A 353 -14.08 -62.79 39.58
N THR A 354 -13.15 -61.84 39.73
CA THR A 354 -12.86 -60.81 38.74
C THR A 354 -12.46 -61.41 37.39
N GLY A 355 -11.67 -62.49 37.40
CA GLY A 355 -11.34 -63.24 36.19
C GLY A 355 -12.57 -63.85 35.49
N LYS A 356 -13.50 -64.44 36.25
CA LYS A 356 -14.75 -65.01 35.71
C LYS A 356 -15.64 -63.94 35.08
N GLU A 357 -15.77 -62.78 35.73
CA GLU A 357 -16.53 -61.64 35.22
C GLU A 357 -15.92 -61.08 33.93
N CYS A 358 -14.59 -60.93 33.87
CA CYS A 358 -13.89 -60.52 32.66
C CYS A 358 -14.11 -61.52 31.50
N ILE A 359 -14.07 -62.83 31.78
CA ILE A 359 -14.35 -63.86 30.76
C ILE A 359 -15.79 -63.79 30.27
N LYS A 360 -16.76 -63.56 31.17
CA LYS A 360 -18.18 -63.40 30.81
C LYS A 360 -18.35 -62.20 29.88
N TYR A 361 -17.75 -61.06 30.22
CA TYR A 361 -17.75 -59.87 29.39
C TYR A 361 -17.12 -60.11 28.00
N LEU A 362 -15.96 -60.78 27.93
CA LEU A 362 -15.32 -61.09 26.65
C LEU A 362 -16.20 -61.99 25.75
N LYS A 363 -16.93 -62.95 26.34
CA LYS A 363 -17.88 -63.81 25.61
C LYS A 363 -19.08 -63.03 25.08
N GLU A 364 -19.67 -62.14 25.89
CA GLU A 364 -20.81 -61.31 25.49
C GLU A 364 -20.45 -60.35 24.34
N GLN A 365 -19.25 -59.76 24.41
CA GLN A 365 -18.76 -58.81 23.40
C GLN A 365 -18.05 -59.49 22.20
N ARG A 366 -18.05 -60.82 22.13
CA ARG A 366 -17.40 -61.62 21.08
C ARG A 366 -15.92 -61.26 20.86
N HIS A 367 -15.22 -60.89 21.94
CA HIS A 367 -13.79 -60.61 21.89
C HIS A 367 -12.96 -61.91 21.85
N PRO A 368 -11.73 -61.89 21.30
CA PRO A 368 -10.86 -63.07 21.28
C PRO A 368 -10.57 -63.61 22.69
N PRO A 369 -10.37 -64.92 22.85
CA PRO A 369 -10.06 -65.52 24.14
C PRO A 369 -8.74 -64.98 24.70
N GLN A 370 -8.75 -64.56 25.96
CA GLN A 370 -7.57 -64.08 26.69
C GLN A 370 -7.27 -64.98 27.91
N THR A 371 -6.00 -65.03 28.31
CA THR A 371 -5.57 -65.75 29.51
C THR A 371 -5.54 -64.80 30.70
N PHE A 372 -6.19 -65.18 31.80
CA PHE A 372 -6.20 -64.39 33.05
C PHE A 372 -5.38 -65.09 34.13
N ILE A 373 -4.59 -64.32 34.89
CA ILE A 373 -3.77 -64.82 36.01
C ILE A 373 -4.29 -64.16 37.30
N PRO A 374 -5.03 -64.89 38.16
CA PRO A 374 -5.51 -64.37 39.43
C PRO A 374 -4.41 -64.41 40.51
N LEU A 375 -4.06 -63.26 41.10
CA LEU A 375 -2.97 -63.12 42.07
C LEU A 375 -3.22 -63.91 43.36
N GLN A 376 -4.46 -63.97 43.84
CA GLN A 376 -4.80 -64.68 45.07
C GLN A 376 -4.79 -66.22 44.90
N SER A 377 -5.25 -66.73 43.75
CA SER A 377 -5.46 -68.17 43.54
C SER A 377 -4.33 -68.87 42.77
N VAL A 378 -3.40 -68.13 42.15
CA VAL A 378 -2.33 -68.73 41.34
C VAL A 378 -1.36 -69.55 42.21
N ARG A 379 -1.19 -70.82 41.85
CA ARG A 379 -0.22 -71.71 42.50
C ARG A 379 1.14 -71.57 41.81
N VAL A 380 2.12 -71.08 42.54
CA VAL A 380 3.50 -70.92 42.07
C VAL A 380 4.43 -71.90 42.76
N LYS A 381 5.43 -72.39 42.02
CA LYS A 381 6.55 -73.12 42.63
C LYS A 381 7.57 -72.08 43.11
N PRO A 382 8.07 -72.17 44.35
CA PRO A 382 9.07 -71.23 44.85
C PRO A 382 10.36 -71.31 44.02
N ILE A 383 11.10 -70.20 44.02
CA ILE A 383 12.39 -70.11 43.35
C ILE A 383 13.37 -71.06 44.04
N ILE A 384 14.09 -71.85 43.24
CA ILE A 384 15.16 -72.71 43.75
C ILE A 384 16.42 -71.84 43.87
N GLU A 385 16.77 -71.43 45.09
CA GLU A 385 17.88 -70.49 45.34
C GLU A 385 19.23 -71.00 44.81
N LYS A 386 19.42 -72.33 44.76
CA LYS A 386 20.62 -72.97 44.18
C LYS A 386 20.85 -72.59 42.71
N LEU A 387 19.81 -72.16 42.00
CA LEU A 387 19.90 -71.73 40.60
C LEU A 387 20.61 -70.38 40.44
N ARG A 388 20.67 -69.55 41.48
CA ARG A 388 21.42 -68.28 41.48
C ARG A 388 22.93 -68.48 41.65
N THR A 389 23.34 -69.63 42.19
CA THR A 389 24.75 -69.99 42.42
C THR A 389 25.35 -70.82 41.29
N LEU A 390 24.61 -71.09 40.23
CA LEU A 390 25.15 -71.74 39.03
C LEU A 390 26.16 -70.80 38.38
N GLY A 391 27.41 -71.25 38.26
CA GLY A 391 28.46 -70.47 37.59
C GLY A 391 28.24 -70.38 36.07
N GLY A 392 28.92 -69.43 35.42
CA GLY A 392 28.81 -69.18 33.98
C GLY A 392 28.06 -67.88 33.66
N SER A 393 27.38 -67.85 32.51
CA SER A 393 26.49 -66.76 32.08
C SER A 393 25.03 -66.97 32.50
N ALA A 394 24.73 -68.10 33.14
CA ALA A 394 23.38 -68.48 33.56
C ALA A 394 22.81 -67.59 34.67
N GLN A 395 21.67 -66.94 34.42
CA GLN A 395 20.91 -66.16 35.40
C GLN A 395 19.45 -66.58 35.44
N LEU A 396 18.75 -66.38 36.55
CA LEU A 396 17.29 -66.57 36.57
C LEU A 396 16.61 -65.46 35.78
N VAL A 397 15.74 -65.84 34.83
CA VAL A 397 14.97 -64.86 34.05
C VAL A 397 14.12 -63.96 34.97
N PHE A 398 13.66 -64.49 36.10
CA PHE A 398 12.93 -63.73 37.12
C PHE A 398 13.75 -62.54 37.66
N ASP A 399 15.06 -62.69 37.87
CA ASP A 399 15.93 -61.63 38.40
C ASP A 399 16.29 -60.58 37.32
N VAL A 400 16.11 -60.95 36.05
CA VAL A 400 16.40 -60.11 34.89
C VAL A 400 15.20 -59.23 34.52
N ILE A 401 14.03 -59.42 35.15
CA ILE A 401 12.81 -58.64 34.89
C ILE A 401 12.56 -57.67 36.04
N HIS A 402 12.26 -56.41 35.71
CA HIS A 402 11.79 -55.39 36.63
C HIS A 402 10.25 -55.36 36.67
N PHE A 403 9.67 -55.45 37.87
CA PHE A 403 8.22 -55.46 38.10
C PHE A 403 7.91 -55.01 39.54
N ASP A 404 6.64 -54.66 39.80
CA ASP A 404 6.17 -54.31 41.15
C ASP A 404 5.96 -55.56 42.02
N ARG A 405 6.28 -55.49 43.31
CA ARG A 405 6.24 -56.62 44.26
C ARG A 405 4.86 -57.28 44.35
N VAL A 406 3.78 -56.53 44.14
CA VAL A 406 2.41 -57.06 44.13
C VAL A 406 2.22 -58.14 43.05
N LEU A 407 3.00 -58.06 41.96
CA LEU A 407 2.91 -58.94 40.80
C LEU A 407 3.86 -60.14 40.84
N GLU A 408 4.62 -60.30 41.93
CA GLU A 408 5.63 -61.35 42.09
C GLU A 408 5.08 -62.74 41.75
N LYS A 409 3.89 -63.08 42.25
CA LYS A 409 3.23 -64.37 41.96
C LYS A 409 2.90 -64.54 40.48
N ALA A 410 2.48 -63.48 39.78
CA ALA A 410 2.15 -63.55 38.36
C ALA A 410 3.41 -63.72 37.49
N VAL A 411 4.48 -62.99 37.80
CA VAL A 411 5.77 -63.10 37.10
C VAL A 411 6.40 -64.47 37.35
N LEU A 412 6.38 -64.95 38.60
CA LEU A 412 6.88 -66.27 38.96
C LEU A 412 6.08 -67.40 38.29
N TYR A 413 4.77 -67.22 38.11
CA TYR A 413 3.95 -68.18 37.35
C TYR A 413 4.30 -68.19 35.86
N ALA A 414 4.47 -67.01 35.25
CA ALA A 414 4.75 -66.88 33.82
C ALA A 414 6.14 -67.41 33.42
N VAL A 415 7.15 -67.09 34.22
CA VAL A 415 8.56 -67.39 33.92
C VAL A 415 9.05 -68.63 34.66
N GLY A 416 8.63 -68.82 35.92
CA GLY A 416 9.09 -69.92 36.77
C GLY A 416 10.61 -69.94 36.97
N ASN A 417 11.13 -71.14 37.28
CA ASN A 417 12.56 -71.40 37.43
C ASN A 417 13.24 -71.59 36.05
N THR A 418 13.06 -70.61 35.16
CA THR A 418 13.72 -70.56 33.84
C THR A 418 15.03 -69.79 33.95
N LEU A 419 16.10 -70.38 33.40
CA LEU A 419 17.42 -69.77 33.32
C LEU A 419 17.62 -69.10 31.96
N VAL A 420 18.34 -67.98 31.91
CA VAL A 420 18.86 -67.36 30.69
C VAL A 420 20.36 -67.56 30.60
N CYS A 421 20.86 -67.97 29.44
CA CYS A 421 22.30 -68.14 29.16
C CYS A 421 22.68 -67.41 27.87
N ASP A 422 23.94 -67.01 27.75
CA ASP A 422 24.42 -66.34 26.53
C ASP A 422 24.67 -67.37 25.41
N LYS A 423 25.24 -68.54 25.73
CA LYS A 423 25.65 -69.56 24.73
C LYS A 423 24.74 -70.79 24.72
N LEU A 424 24.47 -71.33 23.54
CA LEU A 424 23.67 -72.55 23.35
C LEU A 424 24.31 -73.79 24.00
N ASP A 425 25.63 -73.93 23.94
CA ASP A 425 26.32 -75.10 24.52
C ASP A 425 26.22 -75.12 26.05
N GLU A 426 26.26 -73.94 26.68
CA GLU A 426 26.01 -73.78 28.11
C GLU A 426 24.56 -74.12 28.45
N ALA A 427 23.60 -73.67 27.62
CA ALA A 427 22.19 -74.00 27.79
C ALA A 427 21.91 -75.51 27.67
N LYS A 428 22.57 -76.21 26.73
CA LYS A 428 22.49 -77.67 26.58
C LYS A 428 23.05 -78.40 27.80
N ALA A 429 24.20 -77.96 28.32
CA ALA A 429 24.79 -78.53 29.52
C ALA A 429 23.82 -78.44 30.71
N LEU A 430 23.22 -77.27 30.93
CA LEU A 430 22.28 -77.05 32.03
C LEU A 430 20.91 -77.73 31.86
N SER A 431 20.47 -77.97 30.63
CA SER A 431 19.16 -78.58 30.35
C SER A 431 19.21 -80.11 30.23
N TRP A 432 20.32 -80.68 29.75
CA TRP A 432 20.43 -82.13 29.46
C TRP A 432 21.33 -82.92 30.42
N SER A 433 22.22 -82.28 31.17
CA SER A 433 23.08 -82.97 32.16
C SER A 433 22.51 -82.87 33.58
N GLY A 434 22.52 -83.97 34.32
CA GLY A 434 22.07 -84.01 35.72
C GLY A 434 20.59 -83.67 35.92
N GLU A 435 20.30 -82.75 36.84
CA GLU A 435 18.95 -82.24 37.10
C GLU A 435 18.52 -81.28 35.98
N ARG A 436 17.45 -81.61 35.26
CA ARG A 436 17.05 -80.87 34.06
C ARG A 436 16.36 -79.55 34.37
N TYR A 437 16.94 -78.45 33.88
CA TYR A 437 16.37 -77.11 33.99
C TYR A 437 15.78 -76.61 32.67
N LYS A 438 14.80 -75.68 32.77
CA LYS A 438 14.27 -74.95 31.62
C LYS A 438 15.23 -73.78 31.35
N VAL A 439 15.80 -73.71 30.16
CA VAL A 439 16.85 -72.73 29.83
C VAL A 439 16.49 -72.03 28.52
N VAL A 440 16.69 -70.72 28.45
CA VAL A 440 16.53 -69.92 27.25
C VAL A 440 17.86 -69.25 26.91
N THR A 441 18.26 -69.20 25.64
CA THR A 441 19.43 -68.42 25.23
C THR A 441 19.06 -66.97 24.98
N VAL A 442 20.06 -66.06 25.03
CA VAL A 442 19.90 -64.67 24.58
C VAL A 442 19.36 -64.59 23.15
N ASP A 443 19.78 -65.52 22.29
CA ASP A 443 19.32 -65.68 20.90
C ASP A 443 17.89 -66.26 20.76
N GLY A 444 17.19 -66.52 21.87
CA GLY A 444 15.80 -66.94 21.86
C GLY A 444 15.54 -68.44 21.64
N ILE A 445 16.54 -69.31 21.83
CA ILE A 445 16.37 -70.77 21.78
C ILE A 445 15.91 -71.26 23.16
N LEU A 446 14.76 -71.92 23.22
CA LEU A 446 14.17 -72.47 24.45
C LEU A 446 14.39 -73.97 24.57
N LEU A 447 15.00 -74.39 25.67
CA LEU A 447 15.16 -75.79 26.09
C LEU A 447 14.23 -76.07 27.28
N THR A 448 13.34 -77.05 27.13
CA THR A 448 12.39 -77.44 28.19
C THR A 448 12.93 -78.59 29.04
N LYS A 449 12.41 -78.75 30.26
CA LYS A 449 12.76 -79.89 31.15
C LYS A 449 12.45 -81.26 30.54
N SER A 450 11.47 -81.31 29.64
CA SER A 450 11.11 -82.50 28.85
C SER A 450 12.14 -82.86 27.77
N GLY A 451 13.15 -82.02 27.54
CA GLY A 451 14.19 -82.24 26.54
C GLY A 451 13.82 -81.73 25.15
N THR A 452 12.73 -80.98 24.99
CA THR A 452 12.39 -80.35 23.71
C THR A 452 13.20 -79.08 23.52
N MET A 453 13.65 -78.84 22.28
CA MET A 453 14.33 -77.62 21.87
C MET A 453 13.45 -76.88 20.87
N THR A 454 13.17 -75.61 21.14
CA THR A 454 12.39 -74.72 20.28
C THR A 454 13.28 -73.55 19.90
N GLY A 455 13.54 -73.36 18.60
CA GLY A 455 14.36 -72.27 18.09
C GLY A 455 13.93 -71.87 16.68
N GLY A 456 14.16 -70.61 16.34
CA GLY A 456 13.82 -70.04 15.03
C GLY A 456 13.53 -68.54 15.17
N THR A 457 14.24 -67.71 14.41
CA THR A 457 13.97 -66.28 14.24
C THR A 457 12.82 -66.09 13.25
N SER A 458 11.66 -66.68 13.56
CA SER A 458 10.44 -66.35 12.82
C SER A 458 10.08 -64.90 13.17
N GLY A 459 9.92 -64.03 12.16
CA GLY A 459 9.75 -62.58 12.32
C GLY A 459 8.74 -62.12 13.39
N GLY A 460 7.76 -62.96 13.75
CA GLY A 460 6.83 -62.68 14.84
C GLY A 460 7.44 -62.63 16.25
N MET A 461 8.57 -63.29 16.54
CA MET A 461 9.19 -63.29 17.88
C MET A 461 10.16 -62.11 18.08
N GLU A 462 10.91 -61.74 17.03
CA GLU A 462 11.73 -60.51 17.01
C GLU A 462 10.85 -59.26 16.98
N ALA A 463 9.78 -59.23 16.18
CA ALA A 463 8.80 -58.15 16.21
C ALA A 463 8.15 -57.99 17.60
N ARG A 464 7.90 -59.10 18.32
CA ARG A 464 7.43 -59.09 19.72
C ARG A 464 8.49 -58.58 20.70
N SER A 465 9.77 -58.85 20.47
CA SER A 465 10.87 -58.31 21.28
C SER A 465 11.03 -56.78 21.13
N ASN A 466 10.77 -56.24 19.93
CA ASN A 466 10.79 -54.79 19.69
C ASN A 466 9.61 -54.04 20.33
N LYS A 467 8.57 -54.73 20.84
CA LYS A 467 7.45 -54.10 21.57
C LYS A 467 7.86 -53.44 22.89
N TRP A 468 9.02 -53.81 23.43
CA TRP A 468 9.59 -53.15 24.61
C TRP A 468 10.07 -51.71 24.33
N ASP A 469 10.23 -51.29 23.06
CA ASP A 469 10.79 -49.98 22.66
C ASP A 469 9.75 -48.84 22.50
N ASP A 470 8.47 -49.05 22.83
CA ASP A 470 7.37 -48.05 22.67
C ASP A 470 7.61 -46.70 23.39
N SER A 471 8.49 -46.66 24.39
CA SER A 471 8.92 -45.43 25.07
C SER A 471 9.66 -44.44 24.16
N THR A 472 10.31 -44.92 23.10
CA THR A 472 11.07 -44.08 22.16
C THR A 472 10.13 -43.21 21.31
N ILE A 473 9.02 -43.78 20.85
CA ILE A 473 8.00 -43.08 20.06
C ILE A 473 7.36 -41.96 20.89
N GLU A 474 7.07 -42.21 22.17
CA GLU A 474 6.50 -41.20 23.06
C GLU A 474 7.48 -40.05 23.33
N SER A 475 8.77 -40.36 23.46
CA SER A 475 9.82 -39.33 23.59
C SER A 475 9.96 -38.46 22.33
N LEU A 476 9.85 -39.05 21.13
CA LEU A 476 9.90 -38.34 19.85
C LEU A 476 8.67 -37.46 19.66
N LYS A 477 7.47 -37.91 20.05
CA LYS A 477 6.26 -37.09 20.06
C LYS A 477 6.38 -35.87 20.97
N LYS A 478 6.94 -36.02 22.17
CA LYS A 478 7.18 -34.89 23.09
C LYS A 478 8.16 -33.87 22.48
N LYS A 479 9.23 -34.34 21.83
CA LYS A 479 10.19 -33.47 21.13
C LYS A 479 9.54 -32.75 19.95
N LYS A 480 8.70 -33.43 19.17
CA LYS A 480 7.91 -32.82 18.08
C LYS A 480 7.07 -31.65 18.59
N ASN A 481 6.24 -31.88 19.62
CA ASN A 481 5.38 -30.83 20.18
C ASN A 481 6.19 -29.63 20.71
N LEU A 482 7.37 -29.87 21.28
CA LEU A 482 8.23 -28.81 21.81
C LEU A 482 8.85 -27.95 20.69
N LEU A 483 9.19 -28.56 19.54
CA LEU A 483 9.66 -27.83 18.36
C LEU A 483 8.52 -27.05 17.70
N GLU A 484 7.32 -27.62 17.60
CA GLU A 484 6.14 -26.94 17.07
C GLU A 484 5.77 -25.71 17.91
N ASN A 485 5.81 -25.82 19.24
CA ASN A 485 5.58 -24.68 20.14
C ASN A 485 6.62 -23.57 19.94
N LYS A 486 7.92 -23.91 19.87
CA LYS A 486 8.99 -22.94 19.60
C LYS A 486 8.83 -22.25 18.24
N MET A 487 8.40 -22.97 17.21
CA MET A 487 8.09 -22.37 15.90
C MET A 487 6.89 -21.43 15.97
N SER A 488 5.89 -21.71 16.81
CA SER A 488 4.75 -20.82 17.02
C SER A 488 5.13 -19.55 17.80
N GLU A 489 6.06 -19.64 18.77
CA GLU A 489 6.52 -18.51 19.58
C GLU A 489 7.37 -17.51 18.78
N LEU A 490 8.13 -17.96 17.77
CA LEU A 490 8.96 -17.11 16.90
C LEU A 490 8.16 -16.09 16.06
N GLY A 491 6.83 -16.17 16.09
CA GLY A 491 5.94 -15.32 15.30
C GLY A 491 6.01 -15.64 13.81
N SER A 492 5.13 -15.03 13.01
CA SER A 492 5.17 -15.24 11.57
C SER A 492 6.27 -14.37 10.93
N PRO A 493 7.27 -14.93 10.23
CA PRO A 493 8.22 -14.13 9.44
C PRO A 493 7.53 -13.18 8.44
N ARG A 494 6.28 -13.49 8.06
CA ARG A 494 5.43 -12.67 7.20
C ARG A 494 5.01 -11.36 7.85
N GLU A 495 4.82 -11.31 9.17
CA GLU A 495 4.43 -10.08 9.88
C GLU A 495 5.60 -9.10 9.93
N LEU A 496 6.81 -9.59 10.24
CA LEU A 496 8.03 -8.78 10.18
C LEU A 496 8.30 -8.28 8.76
N GLN A 497 8.08 -9.13 7.74
CA GLN A 497 8.17 -8.73 6.33
C GLN A 497 7.19 -7.61 5.97
N ARG A 498 5.94 -7.67 6.45
CA ARG A 498 4.94 -6.61 6.21
C ARG A 498 5.34 -5.30 6.88
N LYS A 499 5.86 -5.35 8.11
CA LYS A 499 6.37 -4.16 8.82
C LYS A 499 7.56 -3.53 8.09
N GLU A 500 8.51 -4.35 7.64
CA GLU A 500 9.67 -3.90 6.86
C GLU A 500 9.23 -3.19 5.56
N LEU A 501 8.33 -3.79 4.79
CA LEU A 501 7.79 -3.21 3.56
C LEU A 501 7.07 -1.87 3.82
N ALA A 502 6.24 -1.80 4.86
CA ALA A 502 5.53 -0.57 5.22
C ALA A 502 6.48 0.57 5.61
N ILE A 503 7.60 0.27 6.28
CA ILE A 503 8.62 1.27 6.61
C ILE A 503 9.42 1.66 5.36
N SER A 504 9.76 0.70 4.49
CA SER A 504 10.43 0.96 3.21
C SER A 504 9.61 1.91 2.32
N GLU A 505 8.29 1.72 2.23
CA GLU A 505 7.38 2.65 1.53
C GLU A 505 7.41 4.06 2.13
N LYS A 506 7.44 4.19 3.47
CA LYS A 506 7.56 5.49 4.14
C LYS A 506 8.90 6.17 3.85
N ILE A 507 10.00 5.41 3.89
CA ILE A 507 11.36 5.89 3.57
C ILE A 507 11.38 6.46 2.15
N THR A 508 10.95 5.68 1.15
CA THR A 508 10.95 6.14 -0.25
C THR A 508 10.04 7.35 -0.47
N GLY A 509 8.93 7.45 0.27
CA GLY A 509 8.05 8.62 0.28
C GLY A 509 8.74 9.88 0.83
N LEU A 510 9.46 9.76 1.94
CA LEU A 510 10.20 10.87 2.55
C LEU A 510 11.43 11.26 1.72
N GLU A 511 12.16 10.30 1.15
CA GLU A 511 13.28 10.55 0.23
C GLU A 511 12.84 11.40 -0.96
N LYS A 512 11.70 11.06 -1.58
CA LYS A 512 11.13 11.86 -2.66
C LYS A 512 10.79 13.27 -2.20
N LYS A 513 10.13 13.42 -1.04
CA LYS A 513 9.80 14.75 -0.47
C LYS A 513 11.05 15.58 -0.19
N LEU A 514 12.10 14.97 0.36
CA LEU A 514 13.38 15.61 0.63
C LEU A 514 14.06 16.04 -0.68
N HIS A 515 14.06 15.17 -1.70
CA HIS A 515 14.58 15.48 -3.03
C HIS A 515 13.85 16.68 -3.66
N TYR A 516 12.51 16.68 -3.68
CA TYR A 516 11.72 17.81 -4.19
C TYR A 516 12.01 19.11 -3.42
N SER A 517 12.12 19.04 -2.09
CA SER A 517 12.42 20.21 -1.25
C SER A 517 13.81 20.77 -1.55
N ASN A 518 14.82 19.91 -1.76
CA ASN A 518 16.18 20.32 -2.14
C ASN A 518 16.24 20.93 -3.56
N VAL A 519 15.51 20.36 -4.52
CA VAL A 519 15.37 20.93 -5.86
C VAL A 519 14.70 22.30 -5.81
N GLU A 520 13.62 22.43 -5.04
CA GLU A 520 12.92 23.71 -4.85
C GLU A 520 13.81 24.76 -4.17
N GLN A 521 14.55 24.37 -3.12
CA GLN A 521 15.53 25.23 -2.46
C GLN A 521 16.57 25.79 -3.45
N ASN A 522 17.16 24.92 -4.27
CA ASN A 522 18.15 25.33 -5.28
C ASN A 522 17.54 26.26 -6.35
N ASN A 523 16.34 25.97 -6.81
CA ASN A 523 15.62 26.82 -7.75
C ASN A 523 15.32 28.21 -7.16
N LEU A 524 14.89 28.27 -5.89
CA LEU A 524 14.63 29.54 -5.19
C LEU A 524 15.92 30.34 -4.96
N ARG A 525 17.02 29.69 -4.57
CA ARG A 525 18.34 30.33 -4.47
C ARG A 525 18.79 30.92 -5.80
N GLY A 526 18.63 30.17 -6.89
CA GLY A 526 18.94 30.65 -8.25
C GLY A 526 18.09 31.86 -8.67
N LYS A 527 16.79 31.87 -8.35
CA LYS A 527 15.91 33.03 -8.61
C LYS A 527 16.30 34.25 -7.77
N LEU A 528 16.59 34.06 -6.49
CA LEU A 528 17.05 35.13 -5.60
C LEU A 528 18.36 35.75 -6.08
N ALA A 529 19.33 34.93 -6.51
CA ALA A 529 20.59 35.45 -7.06
C ALA A 529 20.38 36.30 -8.33
N LYS A 530 19.44 35.92 -9.20
CA LYS A 530 19.10 36.70 -10.40
C LYS A 530 18.44 38.03 -10.04
N LEU A 531 17.45 38.02 -9.14
CA LEU A 531 16.78 39.24 -8.68
C LEU A 531 17.74 40.18 -7.95
N ALA A 532 18.66 39.64 -7.14
CA ALA A 532 19.68 40.43 -6.45
C ALA A 532 20.63 41.13 -7.44
N SER A 533 21.02 40.43 -8.50
CA SER A 533 21.81 40.99 -9.60
C SER A 533 21.03 42.08 -10.36
N GLU A 534 19.76 41.84 -10.69
CA GLU A 534 18.89 42.83 -11.34
C GLU A 534 18.70 44.09 -10.47
N ARG A 535 18.45 43.92 -9.18
CA ARG A 535 18.35 45.01 -8.20
C ARG A 535 19.65 45.82 -8.14
N SER A 536 20.80 45.14 -8.07
CA SER A 536 22.11 45.79 -8.06
C SER A 536 22.36 46.58 -9.34
N ASN A 537 21.99 46.06 -10.51
CA ASN A 537 22.15 46.75 -11.79
C ASN A 537 21.29 48.01 -11.87
N ILE A 538 20.04 47.94 -11.41
CA ILE A 538 19.15 49.11 -11.34
C ILE A 538 19.72 50.15 -10.37
N GLU A 539 20.23 49.71 -9.22
CA GLU A 539 20.85 50.60 -8.23
C GLU A 539 22.11 51.30 -8.79
N THR A 540 22.90 50.61 -9.60
CA THR A 540 24.03 51.25 -10.31
C THR A 540 23.59 52.25 -11.37
N GLU A 541 22.51 51.98 -12.11
CA GLU A 541 21.98 52.92 -13.10
C GLU A 541 21.39 54.17 -12.44
N ILE A 542 20.64 54.03 -11.33
CA ILE A 542 20.15 55.17 -10.54
C ILE A 542 21.32 56.04 -10.06
N ASN A 543 22.38 55.42 -9.53
CA ASN A 543 23.56 56.14 -9.07
C ASN A 543 24.33 56.82 -10.22
N ARG A 544 24.25 56.30 -11.44
CA ARG A 544 24.83 56.92 -12.63
C ARG A 544 24.03 58.13 -13.12
N LEU A 545 22.71 58.14 -12.96
CA LEU A 545 21.84 59.23 -13.41
C LEU A 545 21.79 60.41 -12.42
N LYS A 546 21.96 60.16 -11.11
CA LYS A 546 21.97 61.19 -10.05
C LYS A 546 22.86 62.42 -10.33
N PRO A 547 24.14 62.27 -10.73
CA PRO A 547 24.99 63.43 -11.03
C PRO A 547 24.45 64.29 -12.17
N GLY A 548 23.81 63.67 -13.17
CA GLY A 548 23.20 64.39 -14.30
C GLY A 548 22.00 65.25 -13.88
N GLU A 549 21.25 64.81 -12.86
CA GLU A 549 20.17 65.60 -12.26
C GLU A 549 20.71 66.84 -11.54
N GLU A 550 21.75 66.66 -10.70
CA GLU A 550 22.39 67.75 -9.95
C GLU A 550 23.05 68.79 -10.90
N GLU A 551 23.65 68.34 -12.00
CA GLU A 551 24.20 69.22 -13.04
C GLU A 551 23.10 70.05 -13.74
N LEU A 552 21.96 69.43 -14.08
CA LEU A 552 20.82 70.12 -14.69
C LEU A 552 20.17 71.11 -13.71
N GLU A 553 20.02 70.74 -12.45
CA GLU A 553 19.55 71.63 -11.38
C GLU A 553 20.43 72.88 -11.24
N THR A 554 21.74 72.68 -11.23
CA THR A 554 22.72 73.78 -11.15
C THR A 554 22.65 74.68 -12.40
N ARG A 555 22.47 74.10 -13.59
CA ARG A 555 22.31 74.84 -14.85
C ARG A 555 21.03 75.68 -14.86
N ILE A 556 19.90 75.10 -14.42
CA ILE A 556 18.62 75.80 -14.31
C ILE A 556 18.77 77.00 -13.36
N GLY A 557 19.33 76.80 -12.17
CA GLY A 557 19.54 77.89 -11.20
C GLY A 557 20.40 79.04 -11.75
N LYS A 558 21.46 78.75 -12.52
CA LYS A 558 22.27 79.77 -13.21
C LYS A 558 21.45 80.52 -14.27
N ARG A 559 20.72 79.81 -15.14
CA ARG A 559 19.88 80.40 -16.19
C ARG A 559 18.74 81.24 -15.64
N GLU A 560 18.09 80.82 -14.55
CA GLU A 560 17.08 81.62 -13.86
C GLU A 560 17.68 82.92 -13.28
N ALA A 561 18.89 82.85 -12.72
CA ALA A 561 19.56 84.04 -12.19
C ALA A 561 19.92 85.03 -13.32
N GLU A 562 20.32 84.53 -14.49
CA GLU A 562 20.58 85.34 -15.69
C GLU A 562 19.29 85.96 -16.25
N ALA A 563 18.22 85.17 -16.38
CA ALA A 563 16.90 85.65 -16.80
C ALA A 563 16.39 86.76 -15.86
N ARG A 564 16.48 86.57 -14.54
CA ARG A 564 16.14 87.59 -13.53
C ARG A 564 16.97 88.86 -13.64
N LYS A 565 18.28 88.75 -13.98
CA LYS A 565 19.14 89.92 -14.20
C LYS A 565 18.75 90.68 -15.46
N LEU A 566 18.47 89.99 -16.56
CA LEU A 566 17.98 90.61 -17.79
C LEU A 566 16.61 91.26 -17.58
N GLU A 567 15.72 90.60 -16.86
CA GLU A 567 14.41 91.14 -16.49
C GLU A 567 14.53 92.45 -15.70
N LYS A 568 15.41 92.51 -14.69
CA LYS A 568 15.70 93.75 -13.97
C LYS A 568 16.23 94.86 -14.89
N LYS A 569 17.17 94.55 -15.79
CA LYS A 569 17.72 95.52 -16.75
C LYS A 569 16.66 96.03 -17.72
N ILE A 570 15.78 95.16 -18.22
CA ILE A 570 14.66 95.53 -19.09
C ILE A 570 13.73 96.45 -18.31
N ASN A 571 13.37 96.10 -17.08
CA ASN A 571 12.50 96.91 -16.23
C ASN A 571 13.12 98.29 -15.92
N ASP A 572 14.40 98.36 -15.59
CA ASP A 572 15.10 99.63 -15.32
C ASP A 572 15.17 100.55 -16.56
N ILE A 573 15.30 99.97 -17.77
CA ILE A 573 15.30 100.74 -19.03
C ILE A 573 13.88 101.21 -19.37
N VAL A 574 12.89 100.33 -19.21
CA VAL A 574 11.47 100.68 -19.40
C VAL A 574 11.10 101.81 -18.43
N ASP A 575 11.40 101.68 -17.14
CA ASP A 575 11.04 102.68 -16.14
C ASP A 575 11.78 104.02 -16.36
N LYS A 576 12.97 104.02 -17.00
CA LYS A 576 13.67 105.24 -17.44
C LYS A 576 13.05 105.89 -18.68
N VAL A 577 12.73 105.11 -19.71
CA VAL A 577 12.15 105.62 -20.97
C VAL A 577 10.75 106.18 -20.72
N TYR A 578 10.00 105.58 -19.79
CA TYR A 578 8.67 106.04 -19.40
C TYR A 578 8.67 107.04 -18.24
N ARG A 579 9.82 107.53 -17.76
CA ARG A 579 9.88 108.40 -16.57
C ARG A 579 9.16 109.73 -16.81
N ASP A 580 9.46 110.38 -17.93
CA ASP A 580 8.89 111.69 -18.27
C ASP A 580 7.40 111.57 -18.61
N PHE A 581 7.00 110.45 -19.21
CA PHE A 581 5.59 110.09 -19.46
C PHE A 581 4.84 109.72 -18.18
N SER A 582 5.46 109.02 -17.23
CA SER A 582 4.82 108.67 -15.96
C SER A 582 4.55 109.91 -15.09
N ILE A 583 5.45 110.91 -15.16
CA ILE A 583 5.27 112.22 -14.51
C ILE A 583 4.16 113.03 -15.19
N SER A 584 4.10 113.03 -16.53
CA SER A 584 3.08 113.80 -17.27
C SER A 584 1.66 113.25 -17.08
N VAL A 585 1.52 111.95 -16.79
CA VAL A 585 0.22 111.29 -16.63
C VAL A 585 -0.12 110.92 -15.17
N GLY A 586 0.72 111.30 -14.20
CA GLY A 586 0.40 111.22 -12.77
C GLY A 586 0.37 109.80 -12.16
N VAL A 587 1.16 108.87 -12.70
CA VAL A 587 1.29 107.47 -12.25
C VAL A 587 2.72 107.17 -11.79
N LYS A 588 2.91 106.23 -10.86
CA LYS A 588 4.26 105.93 -10.32
C LYS A 588 5.17 105.24 -11.32
N ASN A 589 4.62 104.36 -12.16
CA ASN A 589 5.29 103.65 -13.26
C ASN A 589 4.27 103.40 -14.38
N ILE A 590 4.75 103.15 -15.61
CA ILE A 590 3.90 102.85 -16.78
C ILE A 590 2.88 101.72 -16.56
N ARG A 591 3.21 100.78 -15.68
CA ARG A 591 2.36 99.63 -15.32
C ARG A 591 1.07 100.08 -14.64
N GLU A 592 1.09 101.12 -13.80
CA GLU A 592 -0.14 101.69 -13.19
C GLU A 592 -1.02 102.45 -14.21
N TYR A 593 -0.42 103.00 -15.28
CA TYR A 593 -1.17 103.68 -16.34
C TYR A 593 -1.87 102.70 -17.29
N GLU A 594 -1.19 101.61 -17.65
CA GLU A 594 -1.78 100.47 -18.34
C GLU A 594 -2.93 99.86 -17.51
N GLU A 595 -2.76 99.77 -16.19
CA GLU A 595 -3.76 99.20 -15.28
C GLU A 595 -4.97 100.10 -14.95
N LYS A 596 -4.92 101.41 -15.20
CA LYS A 596 -5.98 102.38 -14.83
C LYS A 596 -6.69 103.09 -15.99
N GLN A 597 -6.01 103.39 -17.10
CA GLN A 597 -6.57 104.23 -18.19
C GLN A 597 -6.65 103.49 -19.53
N LEU A 598 -5.73 102.55 -19.79
CA LEU A 598 -5.81 101.63 -20.92
C LEU A 598 -6.61 100.36 -20.58
N LYS A 599 -6.85 100.08 -19.30
CA LYS A 599 -7.54 98.86 -18.86
C LYS A 599 -8.93 98.68 -19.48
N ASP A 600 -9.69 99.73 -19.78
CA ASP A 600 -11.04 99.55 -20.34
C ASP A 600 -11.02 99.38 -21.87
N ALA A 601 -10.16 100.11 -22.59
CA ALA A 601 -9.99 99.96 -24.03
C ALA A 601 -9.16 98.71 -24.39
N GLN A 602 -8.09 98.43 -23.65
CA GLN A 602 -7.38 97.16 -23.69
C GLN A 602 -8.22 96.05 -23.09
N ALA A 603 -9.01 96.18 -22.02
CA ALA A 603 -9.88 95.07 -21.61
C ALA A 603 -10.96 94.82 -22.65
N LEU A 604 -11.52 95.81 -23.34
CA LEU A 604 -12.46 95.55 -24.43
C LEU A 604 -11.75 94.87 -25.61
N GLN A 605 -10.57 95.35 -26.01
CA GLN A 605 -9.80 94.79 -27.13
C GLN A 605 -9.13 93.46 -26.81
N GLU A 606 -8.62 93.26 -25.60
CA GLU A 606 -8.10 92.01 -25.02
C GLU A 606 -9.23 91.06 -24.71
N ARG A 607 -10.44 91.50 -24.33
CA ARG A 607 -11.61 90.62 -24.18
C ARG A 607 -12.15 90.22 -25.54
N LYS A 608 -12.12 91.10 -26.53
CA LYS A 608 -12.42 90.77 -27.93
C LYS A 608 -11.37 89.85 -28.54
N LEU A 609 -10.08 90.11 -28.30
CA LEU A 609 -8.96 89.26 -28.73
C LEU A 609 -8.97 87.93 -27.95
N SER A 610 -9.32 87.94 -26.66
CA SER A 610 -9.45 86.76 -25.81
C SER A 610 -10.62 85.91 -26.25
N LEU A 611 -11.81 86.50 -26.50
CA LEU A 611 -12.97 85.80 -27.02
C LEU A 611 -12.76 85.32 -28.46
N SER A 612 -12.07 86.10 -29.31
CA SER A 612 -11.69 85.68 -30.66
C SER A 612 -10.65 84.55 -30.65
N ASN A 613 -9.67 84.61 -29.74
CA ASN A 613 -8.70 83.55 -29.49
C ASN A 613 -9.39 82.32 -28.88
N GLN A 614 -10.37 82.50 -27.98
CA GLN A 614 -11.20 81.43 -27.42
C GLN A 614 -12.05 80.80 -28.52
N MET A 615 -12.68 81.58 -29.38
CA MET A 615 -13.43 81.09 -30.55
C MET A 615 -12.51 80.32 -31.50
N SER A 616 -11.32 80.83 -31.79
CA SER A 616 -10.35 80.16 -32.67
C SER A 616 -9.81 78.87 -32.05
N LYS A 617 -9.56 78.87 -30.74
CA LYS A 617 -9.18 77.68 -29.97
C LYS A 617 -10.32 76.65 -29.92
N LEU A 618 -11.55 77.07 -29.67
CA LEU A 618 -12.74 76.22 -29.66
C LEU A 618 -13.02 75.65 -31.05
N LYS A 619 -12.87 76.45 -32.12
CA LYS A 619 -12.96 75.98 -33.52
C LYS A 619 -11.91 74.91 -33.83
N TYR A 620 -10.65 75.17 -33.47
CA TYR A 620 -9.57 74.22 -33.67
C TYR A 620 -9.76 72.94 -32.84
N GLN A 621 -10.18 73.06 -31.58
CA GLN A 621 -10.49 71.92 -30.70
C GLN A 621 -11.68 71.11 -31.24
N LEU A 622 -12.73 71.77 -31.71
CA LEU A 622 -13.88 71.11 -32.31
C LEU A 622 -13.48 70.37 -33.60
N GLU A 623 -12.69 70.99 -34.48
CA GLU A 623 -12.20 70.34 -35.69
C GLU A 623 -11.28 69.16 -35.39
N TYR A 624 -10.42 69.28 -34.37
CA TYR A 624 -9.53 68.21 -33.91
C TYR A 624 -10.32 67.02 -33.36
N GLU A 625 -11.27 67.27 -32.45
CA GLU A 625 -12.09 66.21 -31.84
C GLU A 625 -13.10 65.62 -32.86
N GLN A 626 -13.52 66.35 -33.89
CA GLN A 626 -14.33 65.82 -35.00
C GLN A 626 -13.53 64.88 -35.91
N LYS A 627 -12.25 65.16 -36.16
CA LYS A 627 -11.36 64.29 -36.95
C LYS A 627 -10.91 63.04 -36.20
N ARG A 628 -11.13 62.98 -34.89
CA ARG A 628 -10.73 61.87 -34.03
C ARG A 628 -11.70 60.69 -34.19
N ASP A 629 -11.24 59.63 -34.86
CA ASP A 629 -12.03 58.42 -35.07
C ASP A 629 -12.08 57.54 -33.81
N MET A 630 -13.17 57.65 -33.06
CA MET A 630 -13.48 56.79 -31.91
C MET A 630 -14.32 55.58 -32.28
N HIS A 631 -14.78 55.47 -33.53
CA HIS A 631 -15.68 54.42 -33.98
C HIS A 631 -14.92 53.18 -34.48
N ALA A 632 -13.88 53.35 -35.31
CA ALA A 632 -13.11 52.23 -35.85
C ALA A 632 -12.48 51.30 -34.78
N PRO A 633 -11.95 51.79 -33.64
CA PRO A 633 -11.46 50.92 -32.58
C PRO A 633 -12.57 50.07 -31.93
N ILE A 634 -13.78 50.62 -31.81
CA ILE A 634 -14.94 49.88 -31.26
C ILE A 634 -15.33 48.76 -32.21
N VAL A 635 -15.43 49.05 -33.51
CA VAL A 635 -15.77 48.07 -34.56
C VAL A 635 -14.79 46.90 -34.57
N LYS A 636 -13.48 47.19 -34.58
CA LYS A 636 -12.44 46.15 -34.51
C LYS A 636 -12.54 45.30 -33.25
N LEU A 637 -12.77 45.91 -32.08
CA LEU A 637 -12.95 45.16 -30.84
C LEU A 637 -14.21 44.30 -30.87
N THR A 638 -15.32 44.77 -31.43
CA THR A 638 -16.54 43.95 -31.61
C THR A 638 -16.33 42.77 -32.55
N GLU A 639 -15.61 42.93 -33.66
CA GLU A 639 -15.26 41.81 -34.54
C GLU A 639 -14.36 40.78 -33.81
N THR A 640 -13.39 41.24 -33.03
CA THR A 640 -12.58 40.33 -32.19
C THR A 640 -13.41 39.63 -31.13
N HIS A 641 -14.42 40.28 -30.54
CA HIS A 641 -15.33 39.66 -29.60
C HIS A 641 -16.16 38.54 -30.25
N GLU A 642 -16.75 38.80 -31.42
CA GLU A 642 -17.55 37.83 -32.17
C GLU A 642 -16.73 36.61 -32.60
N SER A 643 -15.50 36.82 -33.08
CA SER A 643 -14.58 35.71 -33.42
C SER A 643 -14.24 34.84 -32.20
N LEU A 644 -13.96 35.45 -31.04
CA LEU A 644 -13.70 34.72 -29.79
C LEU A 644 -14.95 33.96 -29.30
N GLU A 645 -16.15 34.53 -29.45
CA GLU A 645 -17.40 33.84 -29.13
C GLU A 645 -17.65 32.63 -30.04
N LYS A 646 -17.32 32.74 -31.33
CA LYS A 646 -17.40 31.62 -32.28
C LYS A 646 -16.41 30.51 -31.93
N GLU A 647 -15.18 30.86 -31.56
CA GLU A 647 -14.16 29.92 -31.09
C GLU A 647 -14.60 29.22 -29.78
N LEU A 648 -15.20 29.97 -28.86
CA LEU A 648 -15.76 29.42 -27.62
C LEU A 648 -16.84 28.38 -27.89
N LYS A 649 -17.79 28.66 -28.79
CA LYS A 649 -18.84 27.70 -29.18
C LYS A 649 -18.25 26.40 -29.73
N GLY A 650 -17.29 26.49 -30.64
CA GLY A 650 -16.63 25.31 -31.21
C GLY A 650 -15.89 24.47 -30.16
N LEU A 651 -15.26 25.10 -29.17
CA LEU A 651 -14.63 24.37 -28.06
C LEU A 651 -15.66 23.74 -27.10
N GLN A 652 -16.78 24.40 -26.84
CA GLN A 652 -17.86 23.85 -26.02
C GLN A 652 -18.51 22.63 -26.66
N GLU A 653 -18.72 22.64 -27.98
CA GLU A 653 -19.18 21.47 -28.72
C GLU A 653 -18.21 20.30 -28.60
N ARG A 654 -16.89 20.55 -28.77
CA ARG A 654 -15.84 19.53 -28.57
C ARG A 654 -15.78 19.00 -27.14
N GLU A 655 -15.92 19.86 -26.13
CA GLU A 655 -15.99 19.44 -24.72
C GLU A 655 -17.21 18.53 -24.49
N SER A 656 -18.38 18.90 -25.04
CA SER A 656 -19.60 18.12 -24.90
C SER A 656 -19.48 16.74 -25.55
N GLY A 657 -18.87 16.64 -26.74
CA GLY A 657 -18.61 15.36 -27.42
C GLY A 657 -17.64 14.49 -26.64
N ALA A 658 -16.50 15.05 -26.20
CA ALA A 658 -15.52 14.32 -25.39
C ALA A 658 -16.11 13.86 -24.04
N LYS A 659 -17.04 14.63 -23.46
CA LYS A 659 -17.73 14.28 -22.22
C LYS A 659 -18.72 13.13 -22.45
N ALA A 660 -19.50 13.16 -23.52
CA ALA A 660 -20.41 12.08 -23.88
C ALA A 660 -19.65 10.76 -24.15
N GLU A 661 -18.51 10.81 -24.83
CA GLU A 661 -17.64 9.65 -25.02
C GLU A 661 -17.12 9.08 -23.70
N ALA A 662 -16.69 9.95 -22.77
CA ALA A 662 -16.23 9.53 -21.45
C ALA A 662 -17.35 8.88 -20.61
N GLU A 663 -18.57 9.44 -20.66
CA GLU A 663 -19.76 8.88 -20.01
C GLU A 663 -20.14 7.52 -20.61
N GLN A 664 -20.04 7.35 -21.92
CA GLN A 664 -20.28 6.07 -22.58
C GLN A 664 -19.25 5.00 -22.17
N ILE A 665 -17.97 5.37 -22.07
CA ILE A 665 -16.92 4.45 -21.58
C ILE A 665 -17.18 4.07 -20.12
N LEU A 666 -17.60 5.01 -19.28
CA LEU A 666 -17.96 4.74 -17.88
C LEU A 666 -19.14 3.77 -17.77
N ALA A 667 -20.20 3.97 -18.56
CA ALA A 667 -21.34 3.06 -18.58
C ALA A 667 -20.94 1.64 -19.00
N GLN A 668 -20.11 1.50 -20.05
CA GLN A 668 -19.57 0.21 -20.47
C GLN A 668 -18.69 -0.46 -19.39
N MET A 669 -17.94 0.34 -18.62
CA MET A 669 -17.14 -0.18 -17.50
C MET A 669 -18.01 -0.70 -16.36
N GLU A 670 -19.10 0.00 -16.02
CA GLU A 670 -20.03 -0.48 -14.99
C GLU A 670 -20.72 -1.78 -15.42
N GLU A 671 -21.15 -1.87 -16.67
CA GLU A 671 -21.78 -3.08 -17.22
C GLU A 671 -20.84 -4.29 -17.12
N LEU A 672 -19.58 -4.14 -17.55
CA LEU A 672 -18.55 -5.18 -17.43
C LEU A 672 -18.23 -5.53 -15.98
N LYS A 673 -18.33 -4.56 -15.06
CA LYS A 673 -18.10 -4.78 -13.64
C LYS A 673 -19.24 -5.60 -13.02
N THR A 674 -20.49 -5.30 -13.36
CA THR A 674 -21.64 -6.11 -12.93
C THR A 674 -21.56 -7.55 -13.46
N GLU A 675 -21.07 -7.73 -14.69
CA GLU A 675 -20.85 -9.06 -15.28
C GLU A 675 -19.73 -9.83 -14.55
N ALA A 676 -18.64 -9.15 -14.20
CA ALA A 676 -17.54 -9.73 -13.43
C ALA A 676 -17.97 -10.11 -12.00
N ASP A 677 -18.71 -9.24 -11.32
CA ASP A 677 -19.22 -9.48 -9.96
C ASP A 677 -20.21 -10.66 -9.95
N GLY A 678 -21.08 -10.76 -10.96
CA GLY A 678 -21.97 -11.90 -11.16
C GLY A 678 -21.22 -13.21 -11.41
N ALA A 679 -20.12 -13.18 -12.16
CA ALA A 679 -19.26 -14.34 -12.37
C ALA A 679 -18.47 -14.73 -11.11
N HIS A 680 -18.02 -13.75 -10.30
CA HIS A 680 -17.37 -13.96 -9.01
C HIS A 680 -18.29 -14.62 -7.98
N LEU A 681 -19.53 -14.14 -7.87
CA LEU A 681 -20.55 -14.75 -6.99
C LEU A 681 -20.79 -16.21 -7.35
N LYS A 682 -20.94 -16.51 -8.64
CA LYS A 682 -21.07 -17.89 -9.11
C LYS A 682 -19.83 -18.70 -8.78
N HIS A 683 -18.62 -18.22 -9.10
CA HIS A 683 -17.38 -18.93 -8.75
C HIS A 683 -17.26 -19.22 -7.25
N LEU A 684 -17.67 -18.28 -6.38
CA LEU A 684 -17.62 -18.44 -4.93
C LEU A 684 -18.62 -19.49 -4.42
N ILE A 685 -19.84 -19.51 -4.96
CA ILE A 685 -20.85 -20.53 -4.62
C ILE A 685 -20.28 -21.93 -4.91
N TYR A 686 -19.71 -22.13 -6.10
CA TYR A 686 -19.11 -23.41 -6.48
C TYR A 686 -17.88 -23.78 -5.63
N PHE A 687 -17.11 -22.79 -5.16
CA PHE A 687 -15.96 -23.03 -4.28
C PHE A 687 -16.37 -23.40 -2.84
N LEU A 688 -17.50 -22.89 -2.36
CA LEU A 688 -18.03 -23.22 -1.03
C LEU A 688 -18.69 -24.60 -1.03
N ASP A 689 -19.40 -24.95 -2.10
CA ASP A 689 -19.97 -26.30 -2.27
C ASP A 689 -18.85 -27.36 -2.29
N ASP A 690 -17.73 -27.12 -2.98
CA ASP A 690 -16.55 -28.00 -3.03
C ASP A 690 -15.84 -28.20 -1.67
N ASN A 691 -16.04 -27.33 -0.67
CA ASN A 691 -15.46 -27.45 0.67
C ASN A 691 -16.44 -27.99 1.72
N SER A 692 -17.69 -28.22 1.33
CA SER A 692 -18.76 -28.74 2.21
C SER A 692 -19.07 -30.23 2.00
N LEU A 693 -18.52 -30.82 0.94
CA LEU A 693 -18.37 -32.25 0.68
C LEU A 693 -17.01 -32.72 1.19
#